data_AF-A0A175W4P1-F1
#
_entry.id   AF-A0A175W4P1-F1
#
_cell.length_a   1.000
_cell.length_b   1.000
_cell.length_c   1.000
_cell.angle_alpha   90.00
_cell.angle_beta   90.00
_cell.angle_gamma   90.00
#
_symmetry.space_group_name_H-M   'P 1'
#
loop_
_entity.id
_entity.type
_entity.pdbx_description
1 polymer ?
#
loop_
_entity_poly.entity_id
_entity_poly.type
_entity_poly.pdbx_seq_one_letter_code
_entity_poly.pdbx_strand_id
1 'polypeptide(L)'
;MDLSKKKRLLFVHSTGPTHVHGRDETSRAKIRRHVMEDIGKSRRKPQRNPQFMIEMRPSEFTNNMDLGSLGPPFWSQDPLSVLEQQWGMDAFSAYGIALLGSDGKRFFGNADALTAEGFSFPFAFTSSAFLRHFKAIFSDPSMLKAIYHQSSTRIKVVALERALGTITCIEETMANPSFDPATGDRVVYAILSIICYNLLDMDLDQARVHLGGLSLLIAARGGMQSLKGNNELRLMILWVDVMACLLFDTRPRYPLPQDLIPAMSQADPSNGLPTSLSRIMLAVADTRDSQLTHIPACVTGLDAVATMIESELTTRGDALWKDEIFLGLRINPLAHLLFYYPIRSTRFSLPLDQTLASIRLGVIVWIIWVKRMCRSWPGSPMAYVPELLDSLSTQSSTASNVSDDILSVNLWLSVLCGVASCRGSRERKAAVCLIAYNMQQLNNKEWNEGMMGVRKMPWISSFEAPLAEHIASILHGRITIFVAKTSTSTDNPKVIVVLGATGHQGRGVVRAFLDTKSWIVRAGTRDPYSEKAQKLLKEEQNDDSLLDIVATYVYDIETMLKAFAGAYGVFAIASESHPDKEIVREDDMRHEIDAGRNIVFAAKAYRLGQDLAESCMAASVAFGATRPMGYSIRRTLNSTGGDGGEPKPGSGKRGYRMAEESSQDPAFAKG
;
A
#
# COMPACT_ATOMS: atom_id res chain seq x y z
N MET A 1 -8.80 -2.31 -31.68
CA MET A 1 -9.93 -3.13 -31.19
C MET A 1 -10.35 -4.07 -32.30
N ASP A 2 -10.07 -5.36 -32.16
CA ASP A 2 -10.59 -6.34 -33.12
C ASP A 2 -12.11 -6.45 -32.95
N LEU A 3 -12.84 -5.91 -33.93
CA LEU A 3 -14.30 -5.89 -33.99
C LEU A 3 -14.91 -7.30 -34.02
N SER A 4 -14.09 -8.34 -34.19
CA SER A 4 -14.53 -9.75 -34.23
C SER A 4 -15.02 -10.28 -32.87
N LYS A 5 -14.67 -9.64 -31.74
CA LYS A 5 -15.06 -10.10 -30.39
C LYS A 5 -16.38 -9.51 -29.86
N LYS A 6 -17.27 -9.00 -30.72
CA LYS A 6 -18.63 -8.63 -30.30
C LYS A 6 -19.38 -9.88 -29.80
N LYS A 7 -19.78 -9.88 -28.52
CA LYS A 7 -20.70 -10.88 -27.94
C LYS A 7 -21.90 -11.05 -28.88
N ARG A 8 -21.96 -12.17 -29.60
CA ARG A 8 -23.05 -12.48 -30.54
C ARG A 8 -24.31 -12.75 -29.74
N LEU A 9 -25.24 -11.79 -29.71
CA LEU A 9 -26.58 -12.04 -29.21
C LEU A 9 -27.27 -13.08 -30.11
N LEU A 10 -27.83 -14.14 -29.51
CA LEU A 10 -28.64 -15.13 -30.21
C LEU A 10 -30.13 -14.78 -30.06
N PHE A 11 -30.76 -14.33 -31.13
CA PHE A 11 -32.21 -14.14 -31.18
C PHE A 11 -32.89 -15.47 -31.53
N VAL A 12 -33.89 -15.87 -30.73
CA VAL A 12 -34.69 -17.08 -30.96
C VAL A 12 -36.16 -16.68 -31.06
N HIS A 13 -36.73 -16.87 -32.24
CA HIS A 13 -38.16 -16.64 -32.48
C HIS A 13 -38.96 -17.80 -31.87
N SER A 14 -39.96 -17.49 -31.06
CA SER A 14 -40.91 -18.47 -30.49
C SER A 14 -42.31 -18.07 -30.93
N THR A 15 -42.99 -18.90 -31.72
CA THR A 15 -44.38 -18.67 -32.18
C THR A 15 -45.43 -19.13 -31.15
N GLY A 16 -45.00 -19.60 -29.98
CA GLY A 16 -45.88 -20.08 -28.91
C GLY A 16 -45.49 -19.56 -27.53
N PRO A 17 -46.35 -19.80 -26.51
CA PRO A 17 -46.16 -19.30 -25.16
C PRO A 17 -44.77 -19.67 -24.62
N THR A 18 -44.10 -18.67 -24.04
CA THR A 18 -42.68 -18.65 -23.68
C THR A 18 -42.28 -19.57 -22.51
N HIS A 19 -43.05 -20.62 -22.23
CA HIS A 19 -42.63 -21.66 -21.32
C HIS A 19 -41.49 -22.46 -21.94
N VAL A 20 -40.43 -22.68 -21.15
CA VAL A 20 -39.21 -23.40 -21.57
C VAL A 20 -39.54 -24.79 -22.13
N HIS A 21 -40.63 -25.40 -21.67
CA HIS A 21 -41.12 -26.71 -22.12
C HIS A 21 -41.90 -26.69 -23.44
N GLY A 22 -42.35 -25.52 -23.92
CA GLY A 22 -43.10 -25.40 -25.18
C GLY A 22 -42.23 -25.16 -26.42
N ARG A 23 -40.91 -25.04 -26.27
CA ARG A 23 -39.98 -24.82 -27.39
C ARG A 23 -39.66 -26.14 -28.09
N ASP A 24 -39.64 -26.09 -29.42
CA ASP A 24 -39.17 -27.19 -30.25
C ASP A 24 -37.71 -27.57 -29.91
N GLU A 25 -37.37 -28.83 -30.19
CA GLU A 25 -36.08 -29.42 -29.81
C GLU A 25 -34.89 -28.69 -30.46
N THR A 26 -35.06 -28.22 -31.70
CA THR A 26 -34.07 -27.44 -32.44
C THR A 26 -33.75 -26.09 -31.78
N SER A 27 -34.77 -25.37 -31.33
CA SER A 27 -34.61 -24.11 -30.60
C SER A 27 -33.93 -24.33 -29.25
N ARG A 28 -34.30 -25.39 -28.51
CA ARG A 28 -33.63 -25.75 -27.25
C ARG A 28 -32.15 -26.10 -27.45
N ALA A 29 -31.83 -26.84 -28.51
CA ALA A 29 -30.46 -27.18 -28.86
C ALA A 29 -29.62 -25.94 -29.18
N LYS A 30 -30.15 -24.98 -29.96
CA LYS A 30 -29.46 -23.72 -30.26
C LYS A 30 -29.16 -22.90 -29.00
N ILE A 31 -30.14 -22.74 -28.12
CA ILE A 31 -29.95 -22.03 -26.85
C ILE A 31 -28.90 -22.74 -25.99
N ARG A 32 -29.00 -24.06 -25.84
CA ARG A 32 -28.05 -24.83 -25.04
C ARG A 32 -26.63 -24.71 -25.59
N ARG A 33 -26.45 -24.75 -26.91
CA ARG A 33 -25.14 -24.61 -27.56
C ARG A 33 -24.53 -23.23 -27.31
N HIS A 34 -25.34 -22.18 -27.41
CA HIS A 34 -24.91 -20.81 -27.17
C HIS A 34 -24.52 -20.58 -25.70
N VAL A 35 -25.34 -21.06 -24.75
CA VAL A 35 -25.05 -20.94 -23.31
C VAL A 35 -23.86 -21.79 -22.87
N MET A 36 -23.72 -23.00 -23.43
CA MET A 36 -22.65 -23.93 -23.06
C MET A 36 -21.30 -23.59 -23.72
N GLU A 37 -21.26 -22.72 -24.73
CA GLU A 37 -20.01 -22.37 -25.43
C GLU A 37 -19.00 -21.72 -24.48
N ASP A 38 -19.44 -20.76 -23.67
CA ASP A 38 -18.58 -20.03 -22.73
C ASP A 38 -18.16 -20.91 -21.55
N ILE A 39 -19.06 -21.78 -21.07
CA ILE A 39 -18.74 -22.78 -20.03
C ILE A 39 -17.74 -23.82 -20.59
N GLY A 40 -17.89 -24.19 -21.85
CA GLY A 40 -16.96 -25.09 -22.53
C GLY A 40 -15.56 -24.49 -22.65
N LYS A 41 -15.44 -23.18 -22.92
CA LYS A 41 -14.17 -22.45 -22.95
C LYS A 41 -13.53 -22.39 -21.56
N SER A 42 -14.30 -22.09 -20.51
CA SER A 42 -13.76 -22.00 -19.15
C SER A 42 -13.30 -23.35 -18.56
N ARG A 43 -13.89 -24.45 -19.01
CA ARG A 43 -13.48 -25.82 -18.61
C ARG A 43 -12.24 -26.34 -19.32
N ARG A 44 -11.75 -25.68 -20.39
CA ARG A 44 -10.52 -26.11 -21.05
C ARG A 44 -9.34 -25.85 -20.11
N LYS A 45 -8.64 -26.93 -19.72
CA LYS A 45 -7.36 -26.80 -19.01
C LYS A 45 -6.43 -25.90 -19.85
N PRO A 46 -5.72 -24.95 -19.23
CA PRO A 46 -4.74 -24.14 -19.94
C PRO A 46 -3.73 -25.08 -20.63
N GLN A 47 -3.37 -24.73 -21.87
CA GLN A 47 -2.42 -25.52 -22.64
C GLN A 47 -1.07 -25.50 -21.90
N ARG A 48 -0.47 -26.66 -21.68
CA ARG A 48 0.93 -26.76 -21.23
C ARG A 48 1.78 -26.11 -22.33
N ASN A 49 2.50 -25.04 -22.01
CA ASN A 49 3.26 -24.20 -22.95
C ASN A 49 2.41 -23.42 -23.96
N PRO A 50 1.75 -22.31 -23.55
CA PRO A 50 1.20 -21.37 -24.52
C PRO A 50 2.35 -20.77 -25.34
N GLN A 51 2.46 -21.17 -26.61
CA GLN A 51 3.30 -20.45 -27.57
C GLN A 51 2.55 -19.19 -27.97
N PHE A 52 2.90 -18.07 -27.35
CA PHE A 52 2.51 -16.76 -27.86
C PHE A 52 3.35 -16.48 -29.09
N MET A 53 2.70 -16.48 -30.25
CA MET A 53 3.33 -16.02 -31.48
C MET A 53 3.39 -14.48 -31.39
N ILE A 54 4.48 -13.97 -30.82
CA ILE A 54 4.76 -12.54 -30.80
C ILE A 54 5.22 -12.18 -32.21
N GLU A 55 4.37 -11.49 -32.96
CA GLU A 55 4.73 -10.94 -34.26
C GLU A 55 5.70 -9.77 -34.02
N MET A 56 6.98 -10.08 -33.84
CA MET A 56 8.03 -9.07 -33.81
C MET A 56 8.20 -8.53 -35.23
N ARG A 57 7.55 -7.41 -35.53
CA ARG A 57 7.90 -6.66 -36.75
C ARG A 57 9.36 -6.22 -36.64
N PRO A 58 10.16 -6.36 -37.70
CA PRO A 58 11.52 -5.85 -37.72
C PRO A 58 11.50 -4.35 -37.41
N SER A 59 12.30 -3.94 -36.44
CA SER A 59 12.49 -2.53 -36.08
C SER A 59 13.30 -1.82 -37.16
N GLU A 60 12.63 -1.01 -37.98
CA GLU A 60 13.30 -0.01 -38.83
C GLU A 60 13.88 1.08 -37.91
N PHE A 61 15.19 0.99 -37.66
CA PHE A 61 15.94 1.98 -36.88
C PHE A 61 15.95 3.34 -37.60
N THR A 62 15.12 4.28 -37.14
CA THR A 62 15.27 5.70 -37.47
C THR A 62 16.03 6.39 -36.33
N ASN A 63 17.36 6.35 -36.40
CA ASN A 63 18.23 7.14 -35.52
C ASN A 63 18.06 8.63 -35.87
N ASN A 64 17.51 9.43 -34.95
CA ASN A 64 17.41 10.91 -34.93
C ASN A 64 15.99 11.50 -34.99
N MET A 65 15.09 11.13 -34.08
CA MET A 65 14.03 12.06 -33.71
C MET A 65 14.38 12.74 -32.39
N ASP A 66 14.67 14.04 -32.47
CA ASP A 66 14.69 14.91 -31.29
C ASP A 66 13.25 15.13 -30.84
N LEU A 67 12.97 15.09 -29.53
CA LEU A 67 11.61 15.34 -29.02
C LEU A 67 11.08 16.72 -29.46
N GLY A 68 11.98 17.67 -29.77
CA GLY A 68 11.65 18.97 -30.36
C GLY A 68 11.06 18.91 -31.77
N SER A 69 11.33 17.85 -32.55
CA SER A 69 10.73 17.63 -33.88
C SER A 69 9.32 17.04 -33.81
N LEU A 70 8.94 16.49 -32.65
CA LEU A 70 7.61 15.96 -32.40
C LEU A 70 6.68 17.10 -31.97
N GLY A 71 6.27 17.91 -32.95
CA GLY A 71 5.30 18.98 -32.76
C GLY A 71 4.02 18.46 -32.09
N PRO A 72 3.40 19.22 -31.17
CA PRO A 72 2.13 18.83 -30.56
C PRO A 72 1.00 18.71 -31.60
N PRO A 73 0.05 17.76 -31.44
CA PRO A 73 0.12 16.63 -30.56
C PRO A 73 0.73 15.46 -31.34
N PHE A 74 1.97 15.11 -31.04
CA PHE A 74 2.54 13.83 -31.44
C PHE A 74 1.63 12.64 -31.04
N TRP A 75 0.81 12.81 -30.01
CA TRP A 75 -0.22 11.87 -29.56
C TRP A 75 -1.48 11.79 -30.43
N SER A 76 -1.41 12.08 -31.74
CA SER A 76 -2.44 11.57 -32.66
C SER A 76 -2.45 10.03 -32.69
N GLN A 77 -1.31 9.42 -32.32
CA GLN A 77 -1.16 8.00 -32.06
C GLN A 77 -1.24 7.71 -30.55
N ASP A 78 -1.66 6.48 -30.23
CA ASP A 78 -1.70 5.95 -28.88
C ASP A 78 -0.30 6.02 -28.22
N PRO A 79 -0.12 6.78 -27.13
CA PRO A 79 1.18 7.09 -26.56
C PRO A 79 2.09 5.91 -26.25
N LEU A 80 1.51 4.82 -25.74
CA LEU A 80 2.28 3.65 -25.38
C LEU A 80 2.68 2.83 -26.62
N SER A 81 2.00 3.00 -27.76
CA SER A 81 2.36 2.37 -29.04
C SER A 81 3.59 3.00 -29.68
N VAL A 82 3.85 4.27 -29.41
CA VAL A 82 5.11 4.94 -29.78
C VAL A 82 6.26 4.36 -28.96
N LEU A 83 6.08 4.31 -27.63
CA LEU A 83 7.08 3.79 -26.72
C LEU A 83 7.44 2.35 -27.13
N GLU A 84 6.41 1.58 -27.52
CA GLU A 84 6.52 0.23 -28.10
C GLU A 84 7.43 0.14 -29.32
N GLN A 85 7.38 1.13 -30.22
CA GLN A 85 8.19 1.12 -31.44
C GLN A 85 9.63 1.58 -31.18
N GLN A 86 9.84 2.46 -30.21
CA GLN A 86 11.12 3.18 -30.02
C GLN A 86 12.04 2.58 -28.96
N TRP A 87 11.58 1.67 -28.10
CA TRP A 87 12.42 1.12 -27.02
C TRP A 87 13.55 0.19 -27.45
N GLY A 88 13.50 -0.37 -28.67
CA GLY A 88 14.44 -1.38 -29.15
C GLY A 88 14.70 -2.54 -28.17
N MET A 89 15.98 -2.89 -27.98
CA MET A 89 16.47 -3.95 -27.08
C MET A 89 17.02 -3.39 -25.75
N ASP A 90 16.52 -2.25 -25.28
CA ASP A 90 16.97 -1.64 -24.02
C ASP A 90 16.49 -2.44 -22.79
N ALA A 91 17.42 -2.86 -21.94
CA ALA A 91 17.13 -3.72 -20.79
C ALA A 91 16.30 -3.01 -19.69
N PHE A 92 16.30 -1.68 -19.64
CA PHE A 92 15.52 -0.90 -18.67
C PHE A 92 14.15 -0.50 -19.19
N SER A 93 13.76 -0.93 -20.41
CA SER A 93 12.45 -0.57 -20.97
C SER A 93 11.30 -1.03 -20.06
N ALA A 94 11.38 -2.25 -19.51
CA ALA A 94 10.37 -2.78 -18.58
C ALA A 94 10.21 -1.89 -17.34
N TYR A 95 11.33 -1.54 -16.69
CA TYR A 95 11.35 -0.62 -15.56
C TYR A 95 10.77 0.74 -15.94
N GLY A 96 11.16 1.30 -17.09
CA GLY A 96 10.67 2.60 -17.56
C GLY A 96 9.16 2.63 -17.81
N ILE A 97 8.62 1.57 -18.42
CA ILE A 97 7.18 1.48 -18.69
C ILE A 97 6.40 1.31 -17.39
N ALA A 98 6.89 0.46 -16.47
CA ALA A 98 6.31 0.35 -15.13
C ALA A 98 6.36 1.69 -14.37
N LEU A 99 7.44 2.46 -14.53
CA LEU A 99 7.61 3.78 -13.91
C LEU A 99 6.60 4.78 -14.45
N LEU A 100 6.31 4.79 -15.76
CA LEU A 100 5.23 5.61 -16.34
C LEU A 100 3.88 5.29 -15.69
N GLY A 101 3.60 4.00 -15.48
CA GLY A 101 2.38 3.55 -14.80
C GLY A 101 2.28 4.03 -13.36
N SER A 102 3.36 3.86 -12.59
CA SER A 102 3.44 4.27 -11.18
C SER A 102 3.32 5.79 -11.04
N ASP A 103 4.06 6.55 -11.85
CA ASP A 103 4.04 8.02 -11.82
C ASP A 103 2.72 8.59 -12.32
N GLY A 104 2.16 8.03 -13.39
CA GLY A 104 0.85 8.44 -13.88
C GLY A 104 -0.25 8.22 -12.83
N LYS A 105 -0.26 7.06 -12.16
CA LYS A 105 -1.19 6.79 -11.05
C LYS A 105 -1.08 7.84 -9.95
N ARG A 106 0.15 8.17 -9.54
CA ARG A 106 0.41 9.16 -8.50
C ARG A 106 -0.18 10.53 -8.83
N PHE A 107 -0.05 10.96 -10.08
CA PHE A 107 -0.58 12.26 -10.51
C PHE A 107 -2.12 12.26 -10.65
N PHE A 108 -2.78 11.10 -10.71
CA PHE A 108 -4.24 10.99 -10.66
C PHE A 108 -4.84 10.92 -9.26
N GLY A 109 -4.15 10.29 -8.32
CA GLY A 109 -4.61 10.19 -6.94
C GLY A 109 -4.28 11.45 -6.14
N ASN A 110 -5.08 11.72 -5.12
CA ASN A 110 -4.52 12.31 -3.89
C ASN A 110 -3.67 11.22 -3.25
N ALA A 111 -2.51 10.93 -3.85
CA ALA A 111 -1.62 9.90 -3.34
C ALA A 111 -1.33 10.25 -1.88
N ASP A 112 -1.71 9.37 -0.96
CA ASP A 112 -1.31 9.50 0.43
C ASP A 112 0.22 9.61 0.44
N ALA A 113 0.78 10.54 1.20
CA ALA A 113 2.23 10.80 1.25
C ALA A 113 3.09 9.56 1.62
N LEU A 114 2.44 8.44 1.94
CA LEU A 114 3.01 7.19 2.46
C LEU A 114 2.80 5.98 1.54
N THR A 115 2.06 6.10 0.44
CA THR A 115 2.08 5.05 -0.59
C THR A 115 3.44 5.08 -1.32
N ALA A 116 3.87 3.93 -1.81
CA ALA A 116 5.13 3.77 -2.57
C ALA A 116 5.09 4.40 -3.98
N GLU A 117 4.20 5.36 -4.23
CA GLU A 117 3.89 5.77 -5.59
C GLU A 117 5.00 6.61 -6.19
N GLY A 118 5.63 6.05 -7.24
CA GLY A 118 6.68 6.66 -8.04
C GLY A 118 8.11 6.52 -7.51
N PHE A 119 8.56 5.31 -7.16
CA PHE A 119 9.98 5.03 -6.90
C PHE A 119 10.84 5.25 -8.16
N SER A 120 11.85 6.10 -8.04
CA SER A 120 12.86 6.40 -9.05
C SER A 120 14.19 5.74 -8.70
N PHE A 121 14.82 5.13 -9.70
CA PHE A 121 16.19 4.68 -9.67
C PHE A 121 17.01 5.52 -10.65
N PRO A 122 17.73 6.55 -10.18
CA PRO A 122 18.29 7.57 -11.07
C PRO A 122 19.34 7.01 -12.02
N PHE A 123 20.08 5.99 -11.60
CA PHE A 123 21.08 5.33 -12.45
C PHE A 123 20.47 4.59 -13.64
N ALA A 124 19.20 4.18 -13.58
CA ALA A 124 18.54 3.61 -14.76
C ALA A 124 18.49 4.64 -15.89
N PHE A 125 18.23 5.92 -15.57
CA PHE A 125 18.24 6.99 -16.57
C PHE A 125 19.63 7.27 -17.13
N THR A 126 20.71 7.09 -16.36
CA THR A 126 22.05 7.29 -16.90
C THR A 126 22.49 6.11 -17.77
N SER A 127 22.12 4.88 -17.42
CA SER A 127 22.48 3.68 -18.20
C SER A 127 21.59 3.42 -19.42
N SER A 128 20.32 3.82 -19.41
CA SER A 128 19.33 3.48 -20.45
C SER A 128 19.16 4.58 -21.50
N ALA A 129 19.38 4.25 -22.77
CA ALA A 129 19.12 5.19 -23.86
C ALA A 129 17.61 5.48 -23.99
N PHE A 130 16.79 4.45 -23.82
CA PHE A 130 15.33 4.58 -23.82
C PHE A 130 14.85 5.59 -22.77
N LEU A 131 15.29 5.45 -21.52
CA LEU A 131 14.88 6.37 -20.44
C LEU A 131 15.42 7.78 -20.64
N ARG A 132 16.64 7.97 -21.15
CA ARG A 132 17.15 9.31 -21.50
C ARG A 132 16.28 9.98 -22.54
N HIS A 133 15.94 9.25 -23.60
CA HIS A 133 15.11 9.75 -24.69
C HIS A 133 13.72 10.19 -24.20
N PHE A 134 13.12 9.44 -23.28
CA PHE A 134 11.79 9.74 -22.72
C PHE A 134 11.80 10.50 -21.39
N LYS A 135 12.95 11.01 -20.93
CA LYS A 135 13.08 11.69 -19.63
C LYS A 135 12.10 12.86 -19.44
N ALA A 136 11.79 13.57 -20.51
CA ALA A 136 10.81 14.66 -20.50
C ALA A 136 9.40 14.18 -20.14
N ILE A 137 9.01 12.96 -20.55
CA ILE A 137 7.70 12.37 -20.21
C ILE A 137 7.57 12.17 -18.70
N PHE A 138 8.59 11.58 -18.06
CA PHE A 138 8.60 11.37 -16.60
C PHE A 138 8.58 12.67 -15.79
N SER A 139 8.89 13.80 -16.43
CA SER A 139 8.91 15.12 -15.80
C SER A 139 7.63 15.93 -16.03
N ASP A 140 6.73 15.49 -16.93
CA ASP A 140 5.48 16.19 -17.27
C ASP A 140 4.25 15.49 -16.67
N PRO A 141 3.61 16.07 -15.63
CA PRO A 141 2.40 15.53 -15.03
C PRO A 141 1.24 15.36 -16.00
N SER A 142 1.12 16.23 -17.01
CA SER A 142 0.02 16.19 -17.98
C SER A 142 0.17 14.98 -18.90
N MET A 143 1.40 14.72 -19.36
CA MET A 143 1.69 13.53 -20.17
C MET A 143 1.49 12.25 -19.36
N LEU A 144 2.00 12.19 -18.14
CA LEU A 144 1.85 11.02 -17.26
C LEU A 144 0.37 10.70 -16.97
N LYS A 145 -0.45 11.74 -16.75
CA LYS A 145 -1.90 11.57 -16.62
C LYS A 145 -2.53 11.07 -17.92
N ALA A 146 -2.20 11.65 -19.06
CA ALA A 146 -2.77 11.21 -20.33
C ALA A 146 -2.48 9.73 -20.63
N ILE A 147 -1.23 9.31 -20.44
CA ILE A 147 -0.78 7.92 -20.67
C ILE A 147 -1.49 6.95 -19.73
N TYR A 148 -1.52 7.25 -18.43
CA TYR A 148 -2.10 6.34 -17.44
C TYR A 148 -3.62 6.17 -17.59
N HIS A 149 -4.36 7.24 -17.92
CA HIS A 149 -5.81 7.16 -18.12
C HIS A 149 -6.20 6.20 -19.26
N GLN A 150 -5.44 6.25 -20.35
CA GLN A 150 -5.74 5.47 -21.55
C GLN A 150 -5.24 4.02 -21.45
N SER A 151 -4.20 3.76 -20.65
CA SER A 151 -3.41 2.53 -20.76
C SER A 151 -3.05 1.85 -19.44
N SER A 152 -3.66 2.15 -18.29
CA SER A 152 -3.23 1.56 -17.00
C SER A 152 -3.02 0.03 -17.00
N THR A 153 -3.96 -0.76 -17.53
CA THR A 153 -3.79 -2.22 -17.70
C THR A 153 -2.77 -2.58 -18.77
N ARG A 154 -2.73 -1.82 -19.88
CA ARG A 154 -1.82 -2.05 -21.01
C ARG A 154 -0.37 -1.82 -20.62
N ILE A 155 -0.08 -0.80 -19.81
CA ILE A 155 1.23 -0.50 -19.25
C ILE A 155 1.79 -1.71 -18.50
N LYS A 156 0.98 -2.36 -17.66
CA LYS A 156 1.40 -3.55 -16.90
C LYS A 156 1.72 -4.73 -17.80
N VAL A 157 0.86 -5.03 -18.77
CA VAL A 157 1.08 -6.12 -19.73
C VAL A 157 2.36 -5.89 -20.51
N VAL A 158 2.53 -4.69 -21.03
CA VAL A 158 3.70 -4.31 -21.81
C VAL A 158 4.99 -4.37 -20.97
N ALA A 159 4.98 -3.84 -19.75
CA ALA A 159 6.14 -3.91 -18.87
C ALA A 159 6.54 -5.36 -18.56
N LEU A 160 5.55 -6.23 -18.31
CA LEU A 160 5.75 -7.67 -18.08
C LEU A 160 6.34 -8.36 -19.32
N GLU A 161 5.80 -8.12 -20.52
CA GLU A 161 6.35 -8.67 -21.77
C GLU A 161 7.82 -8.29 -21.97
N ARG A 162 8.18 -7.05 -21.64
CA ARG A 162 9.57 -6.57 -21.72
C ARG A 162 10.47 -7.20 -20.66
N ALA A 163 9.95 -7.39 -19.44
CA ALA A 163 10.69 -8.08 -18.39
C ALA A 163 10.99 -9.53 -18.80
N LEU A 164 9.99 -10.24 -19.33
CA LEU A 164 10.15 -11.61 -19.86
C LEU A 164 11.16 -11.66 -21.01
N GLY A 165 11.08 -10.75 -21.98
CA GLY A 165 12.05 -10.70 -23.08
C GLY A 165 13.49 -10.45 -22.61
N THR A 166 13.67 -9.62 -21.59
CA THR A 166 14.99 -9.37 -20.98
C THR A 166 15.51 -10.62 -20.27
N ILE A 167 14.64 -11.35 -19.54
CA ILE A 167 15.01 -12.63 -18.90
C ILE A 167 15.43 -13.66 -19.95
N THR A 168 14.69 -13.82 -21.04
CA THR A 168 15.07 -14.72 -22.15
C THR A 168 16.43 -14.34 -22.73
N CYS A 169 16.72 -13.05 -22.94
CA CYS A 169 18.03 -12.59 -23.41
C CYS A 169 19.16 -12.93 -22.43
N ILE A 170 18.91 -12.79 -21.11
CA ILE A 170 19.87 -13.18 -20.07
C ILE A 170 20.13 -14.70 -20.15
N GLU A 171 19.08 -15.51 -20.20
CA GLU A 171 19.16 -16.96 -20.25
C GLU A 171 19.92 -17.45 -21.50
N GLU A 172 19.61 -16.89 -22.68
CA GLU A 172 20.31 -17.21 -23.93
C GLU A 172 21.79 -16.79 -23.89
N THR A 173 22.09 -15.62 -23.30
CA THR A 173 23.47 -15.15 -23.15
C THR A 173 24.26 -16.02 -22.18
N MET A 174 23.62 -16.48 -21.10
CA MET A 174 24.22 -17.38 -20.11
C MET A 174 24.35 -18.82 -20.60
N ALA A 175 23.49 -19.26 -21.54
CA ALA A 175 23.61 -20.55 -22.21
C ALA A 175 24.78 -20.59 -23.22
N ASN A 176 25.38 -19.43 -23.54
CA ASN A 176 26.55 -19.37 -24.40
C ASN A 176 27.75 -20.09 -23.73
N PRO A 177 28.47 -20.96 -24.44
CA PRO A 177 29.64 -21.64 -23.89
C PRO A 177 30.80 -20.69 -23.55
N SER A 178 30.83 -19.48 -24.12
CA SER A 178 31.85 -18.47 -23.81
C SER A 178 31.53 -17.76 -22.49
N PHE A 179 32.52 -17.74 -21.61
CA PHE A 179 32.41 -17.15 -20.28
C PHE A 179 32.30 -15.61 -20.31
N ASP A 180 32.99 -14.94 -21.23
CA ASP A 180 33.09 -13.48 -21.24
C ASP A 180 31.74 -12.79 -21.56
N PRO A 181 30.96 -13.20 -22.58
CA PRO A 181 29.63 -12.64 -22.81
C PRO A 181 28.66 -12.96 -21.68
N ALA A 182 28.71 -14.19 -21.14
CA ALA A 182 27.82 -14.66 -20.09
C ALA A 182 27.98 -13.90 -18.77
N THR A 183 29.17 -13.33 -18.50
CA THR A 183 29.49 -12.58 -17.27
C THR A 183 29.76 -11.09 -17.49
N GLY A 184 29.56 -10.61 -18.72
CA GLY A 184 29.84 -9.22 -19.11
C GLY A 184 28.91 -8.20 -18.46
N ASP A 185 29.32 -6.92 -18.48
CA ASP A 185 28.58 -5.80 -17.87
C ASP A 185 27.12 -5.74 -18.31
N ARG A 186 26.84 -6.05 -19.59
CA ARG A 186 25.48 -6.02 -20.16
C ARG A 186 24.53 -6.97 -19.43
N VAL A 187 25.00 -8.15 -19.03
CA VAL A 187 24.20 -9.12 -18.27
C VAL A 187 23.96 -8.61 -16.85
N VAL A 188 24.97 -7.98 -16.23
CA VAL A 188 24.82 -7.35 -14.90
C VAL A 188 23.78 -6.23 -14.94
N TYR A 189 23.84 -5.34 -15.94
CA TYR A 189 22.84 -4.29 -16.16
C TYR A 189 21.44 -4.88 -16.38
N ALA A 190 21.31 -5.96 -17.15
CA ALA A 190 20.02 -6.60 -17.40
C ALA A 190 19.43 -7.26 -16.15
N ILE A 191 20.25 -7.87 -15.29
CA ILE A 191 19.76 -8.38 -13.99
C ILE A 191 19.35 -7.23 -13.08
N LEU A 192 20.15 -6.15 -13.01
CA LEU A 192 19.82 -4.96 -12.23
C LEU A 192 18.52 -4.30 -12.72
N SER A 193 18.30 -4.23 -14.04
CA SER A 193 17.07 -3.65 -14.58
C SER A 193 15.83 -4.46 -14.19
N ILE A 194 15.94 -5.79 -14.19
CA ILE A 194 14.88 -6.69 -13.74
C ILE A 194 14.65 -6.60 -12.23
N ILE A 195 15.69 -6.41 -11.42
CA ILE A 195 15.53 -6.12 -9.99
C ILE A 195 14.77 -4.79 -9.81
N CYS A 196 15.17 -3.72 -10.51
CA CYS A 196 14.50 -2.43 -10.44
C CYS A 196 13.02 -2.52 -10.85
N TYR A 197 12.73 -3.26 -11.92
CA TYR A 197 11.35 -3.53 -12.36
C TYR A 197 10.54 -4.25 -11.27
N ASN A 198 11.03 -5.37 -10.74
CA ASN A 198 10.31 -6.15 -9.72
C ASN A 198 10.13 -5.37 -8.41
N LEU A 199 11.12 -4.56 -8.01
CA LEU A 199 11.00 -3.67 -6.85
C LEU A 199 9.93 -2.59 -7.06
N LEU A 200 9.80 -2.07 -8.28
CA LEU A 200 8.79 -1.07 -8.61
C LEU A 200 7.38 -1.67 -8.68
N ASP A 201 7.25 -2.90 -9.21
CA ASP A 201 5.98 -3.65 -9.23
C ASP A 201 5.63 -4.29 -7.86
N MET A 202 6.56 -4.21 -6.89
CA MET A 202 6.47 -4.80 -5.56
C MET A 202 6.40 -6.34 -5.54
N ASP A 203 6.90 -7.01 -6.59
CA ASP A 203 7.14 -8.46 -6.60
C ASP A 203 8.47 -8.77 -5.90
N LEU A 204 8.42 -8.73 -4.56
CA LEU A 204 9.59 -8.88 -3.71
C LEU A 204 10.19 -10.29 -3.73
N ASP A 205 9.37 -11.31 -3.97
CA ASP A 205 9.82 -12.70 -4.08
C ASP A 205 10.66 -12.88 -5.35
N GLN A 206 10.18 -12.37 -6.48
CA GLN A 206 10.92 -12.39 -7.73
C GLN A 206 12.18 -11.50 -7.66
N ALA A 207 12.09 -10.32 -7.03
CA ALA A 207 13.27 -9.48 -6.80
C ALA A 207 14.36 -10.23 -6.00
N ARG A 208 13.97 -11.04 -5.00
CA ARG A 208 14.91 -11.85 -4.21
C ARG A 208 15.62 -12.91 -5.04
N VAL A 209 14.91 -13.55 -5.98
CA VAL A 209 15.51 -14.51 -6.92
C VAL A 209 16.59 -13.82 -7.75
N HIS A 210 16.30 -12.67 -8.34
CA HIS A 210 17.25 -11.93 -9.17
C HIS A 210 18.43 -11.36 -8.36
N LEU A 211 18.22 -10.93 -7.11
CA LEU A 211 19.30 -10.55 -6.19
C LEU A 211 20.26 -11.72 -5.90
N GLY A 212 19.72 -12.92 -5.75
CA GLY A 212 20.51 -14.15 -5.64
C GLY A 212 21.31 -14.43 -6.92
N GLY A 213 20.65 -14.35 -8.08
CA GLY A 213 21.28 -14.50 -9.39
C GLY A 213 22.41 -13.49 -9.63
N LEU A 214 22.21 -12.21 -9.28
CA LEU A 214 23.23 -11.17 -9.35
C LEU A 214 24.46 -11.52 -8.50
N SER A 215 24.24 -12.06 -7.30
CA SER A 215 25.34 -12.46 -6.39
C SER A 215 26.17 -13.58 -7.00
N LEU A 216 25.52 -14.58 -7.60
CA LEU A 216 26.19 -15.69 -8.29
C LEU A 216 26.96 -15.21 -9.53
N LEU A 217 26.38 -14.31 -10.32
CA LEU A 217 27.01 -13.75 -11.51
C LEU A 217 28.28 -12.97 -11.16
N ILE A 218 28.20 -12.08 -10.17
CA ILE A 218 29.35 -11.28 -9.72
C ILE A 218 30.44 -12.19 -9.15
N ALA A 219 30.06 -13.23 -8.38
CA ALA A 219 31.01 -14.21 -7.88
C ALA A 219 31.73 -14.95 -9.03
N ALA A 220 30.97 -15.43 -10.03
CA ALA A 220 31.52 -16.09 -11.21
C ALA A 220 32.53 -15.19 -11.92
N ARG A 221 32.21 -13.91 -12.12
CA ARG A 221 33.09 -12.90 -12.74
C ARG A 221 34.40 -12.62 -11.99
N GLY A 222 34.57 -13.11 -10.76
CA GLY A 222 35.74 -12.85 -9.92
C GLY A 222 35.50 -11.81 -8.82
N GLY A 223 34.24 -11.55 -8.48
CA GLY A 223 33.83 -10.64 -7.40
C GLY A 223 33.80 -9.17 -7.79
N MET A 224 33.51 -8.29 -6.82
CA MET A 224 33.30 -6.86 -7.06
C MET A 224 34.51 -6.13 -7.68
N GLN A 225 35.73 -6.62 -7.49
CA GLN A 225 36.94 -6.00 -8.06
C GLN A 225 36.98 -6.11 -9.60
N SER A 226 36.32 -7.12 -10.17
CA SER A 226 36.18 -7.27 -11.64
C SER A 226 35.36 -6.14 -12.29
N LEU A 227 34.67 -5.33 -11.49
CA LEU A 227 33.83 -4.21 -11.94
C LEU A 227 34.52 -2.85 -11.74
N LYS A 228 35.78 -2.81 -11.27
CA LYS A 228 36.48 -1.56 -10.90
C LYS A 228 36.50 -0.50 -12.02
N GLY A 229 36.49 -0.92 -13.30
CA GLY A 229 36.44 -0.02 -14.45
C GLY A 229 35.09 0.63 -14.73
N ASN A 230 34.00 0.23 -14.04
CA ASN A 230 32.65 0.73 -14.29
C ASN A 230 32.01 1.26 -12.99
N ASN A 231 32.24 2.54 -12.71
CA ASN A 231 31.78 3.19 -11.49
C ASN A 231 30.25 3.26 -11.38
N GLU A 232 29.57 3.51 -12.49
CA GLU A 232 28.10 3.57 -12.51
C GLU A 232 27.50 2.22 -12.11
N LEU A 233 27.99 1.13 -12.72
CA LEU A 233 27.53 -0.21 -12.41
C LEU A 233 27.78 -0.59 -10.94
N ARG A 234 28.93 -0.20 -10.38
CA ARG A 234 29.25 -0.39 -8.95
C ARG A 234 28.29 0.38 -8.04
N LEU A 235 27.91 1.61 -8.41
CA LEU A 235 26.95 2.42 -7.66
C LEU A 235 25.53 1.87 -7.76
N MET A 236 25.14 1.33 -8.91
CA MET A 236 23.85 0.65 -9.07
C MET A 236 23.75 -0.57 -8.15
N ILE A 237 24.82 -1.38 -8.10
CA ILE A 237 24.91 -2.53 -7.20
C ILE A 237 24.81 -2.09 -5.75
N LEU A 238 25.54 -1.06 -5.32
CA LEU A 238 25.45 -0.49 -3.97
C LEU A 238 24.00 -0.10 -3.64
N TRP A 239 23.35 0.64 -4.52
CA TRP A 239 22.01 1.14 -4.26
C TRP A 239 20.97 0.02 -4.18
N VAL A 240 21.04 -0.96 -5.09
CA VAL A 240 20.19 -2.16 -5.06
C VAL A 240 20.44 -3.00 -3.80
N ASP A 241 21.70 -3.17 -3.40
CA ASP A 241 22.06 -3.92 -2.19
C ASP A 241 21.53 -3.23 -0.93
N VAL A 242 21.71 -1.91 -0.81
CA VAL A 242 21.16 -1.13 0.32
C VAL A 242 19.64 -1.16 0.36
N MET A 243 18.96 -1.08 -0.78
CA MET A 243 17.51 -1.25 -0.83
C MET A 243 17.10 -2.65 -0.37
N ALA A 244 17.81 -3.69 -0.80
CA ALA A 244 17.55 -5.06 -0.35
C ALA A 244 17.80 -5.23 1.16
N CYS A 245 18.83 -4.59 1.72
CA CYS A 245 19.09 -4.58 3.15
C CYS A 245 17.90 -4.00 3.93
N LEU A 246 17.42 -2.81 3.52
CA LEU A 246 16.30 -2.10 4.14
C LEU A 246 14.95 -2.80 3.93
N LEU A 247 14.74 -3.52 2.81
CA LEU A 247 13.48 -4.21 2.54
C LEU A 247 13.39 -5.57 3.24
N PHE A 248 14.52 -6.26 3.37
CA PHE A 248 14.55 -7.65 3.81
C PHE A 248 15.22 -7.87 5.16
N ASP A 249 15.69 -6.80 5.81
CA ASP A 249 16.50 -6.86 7.03
C ASP A 249 17.67 -7.85 6.90
N THR A 250 18.43 -7.69 5.81
CA THR A 250 19.57 -8.56 5.48
C THR A 250 20.88 -7.77 5.48
N ARG A 251 21.98 -8.49 5.68
CA ARG A 251 23.33 -7.93 5.56
C ARG A 251 23.63 -7.55 4.10
N PRO A 252 24.40 -6.49 3.84
CA PRO A 252 24.90 -6.18 2.51
C PRO A 252 25.64 -7.37 1.88
N ARG A 253 25.31 -7.66 0.62
CA ARG A 253 25.93 -8.73 -0.18
C ARG A 253 27.31 -8.31 -0.69
N TYR A 254 27.52 -7.02 -0.86
CA TYR A 254 28.74 -6.47 -1.47
C TYR A 254 29.43 -5.46 -0.54
N PRO A 255 30.77 -5.35 -0.61
CA PRO A 255 31.50 -4.30 0.11
C PRO A 255 31.13 -2.90 -0.41
N LEU A 256 31.16 -1.92 0.48
CA LEU A 256 30.98 -0.51 0.12
C LEU A 256 32.12 -0.05 -0.82
N PRO A 257 31.84 0.55 -1.99
CA PRO A 257 32.86 1.05 -2.90
C PRO A 257 33.47 2.36 -2.39
N GLN A 258 34.34 2.27 -1.38
CA GLN A 258 34.91 3.41 -0.64
C GLN A 258 35.52 4.50 -1.54
N ASP A 259 36.16 4.13 -2.65
CA ASP A 259 36.74 5.05 -3.63
C ASP A 259 35.71 5.93 -4.38
N LEU A 260 34.43 5.55 -4.35
CA LEU A 260 33.34 6.31 -4.96
C LEU A 260 32.51 7.08 -3.92
N ILE A 261 32.73 6.84 -2.63
CA ILE A 261 32.00 7.52 -1.57
C ILE A 261 32.71 8.85 -1.27
N PRO A 262 31.99 9.98 -1.35
CA PRO A 262 32.59 11.27 -1.03
C PRO A 262 33.00 11.31 0.44
N ALA A 263 34.16 11.88 0.72
CA ALA A 263 34.54 12.22 2.09
C ALA A 263 33.51 13.21 2.66
N MET A 264 32.90 12.86 3.79
CA MET A 264 32.07 13.81 4.52
C MET A 264 32.99 14.79 5.24
N SER A 265 32.74 16.10 5.08
CA SER A 265 33.41 17.09 5.92
C SER A 265 33.14 16.71 7.37
N GLN A 266 34.19 16.62 8.19
CA GLN A 266 33.99 16.58 9.63
C GLN A 266 33.21 17.84 9.97
N ALA A 267 32.04 17.67 10.58
CA ALA A 267 31.29 18.80 11.10
C ALA A 267 32.22 19.62 12.01
N ASP A 268 32.03 20.93 12.05
CA ASP A 268 32.68 21.77 13.06
C ASP A 268 32.49 21.07 14.42
N PRO A 269 33.56 20.78 15.18
CA PRO A 269 33.42 20.16 16.50
C PRO A 269 32.45 20.92 17.42
N SER A 270 32.23 22.23 17.18
CA SER A 270 31.22 23.01 17.90
C SER A 270 29.78 22.53 17.65
N ASN A 271 29.51 21.93 16.50
CA ASN A 271 28.24 21.30 16.12
C ASN A 271 28.24 19.80 16.42
N GLY A 272 28.95 19.38 17.46
CA GLY A 272 28.90 18.00 17.92
C GLY A 272 27.48 17.55 18.30
N LEU A 273 27.30 16.24 18.37
CA LEU A 273 26.04 15.61 18.79
C LEU A 273 25.49 16.24 20.08
N PRO A 274 24.16 16.41 20.20
CA PRO A 274 23.53 16.96 21.39
C PRO A 274 23.97 16.23 22.66
N THR A 275 24.14 16.98 23.76
CA THR A 275 24.68 16.45 25.02
C THR A 275 24.03 15.15 25.48
N SER A 276 22.71 15.02 25.35
CA SER A 276 21.99 13.81 25.72
C SER A 276 22.33 12.61 24.84
N LEU A 277 22.37 12.81 23.52
CA LEU A 277 22.73 11.76 22.59
C LEU A 277 24.22 11.39 22.74
N SER A 278 25.10 12.38 22.88
CA SER A 278 26.53 12.20 23.16
C SER A 278 26.78 11.36 24.41
N ARG A 279 26.07 11.62 25.52
CA ARG A 279 26.20 10.83 26.75
C ARG A 279 25.80 9.37 26.55
N ILE A 280 24.70 9.11 25.85
CA ILE A 280 24.28 7.74 25.52
C ILE A 280 25.29 7.07 24.58
N MET A 281 25.84 7.79 23.60
CA MET A 281 26.85 7.27 22.69
C MET A 281 28.18 6.95 23.39
N LEU A 282 28.59 7.73 24.38
CA LEU A 282 29.77 7.44 25.20
C LEU A 282 29.58 6.20 26.09
N ALA A 283 28.36 5.99 26.58
CA ALA A 283 28.00 4.80 27.34
C ALA A 283 27.98 3.51 26.49
N VAL A 284 28.04 3.59 25.15
CA VAL A 284 28.08 2.40 24.29
C VAL A 284 29.29 1.52 24.58
N ALA A 285 30.41 2.07 25.07
CA ALA A 285 31.54 1.27 25.52
C ALA A 285 31.18 0.26 26.63
N ASP A 286 30.09 0.50 27.35
CA ASP A 286 29.57 -0.35 28.42
C ASP A 286 28.56 -1.40 27.92
N THR A 287 28.19 -1.40 26.62
CA THR A 287 27.31 -2.43 26.06
C THR A 287 27.98 -3.79 26.10
N ARG A 288 27.19 -4.82 26.42
CA ARG A 288 27.67 -6.21 26.34
C ARG A 288 27.48 -6.80 24.95
N ASP A 289 26.74 -6.13 24.07
CA ASP A 289 26.41 -6.66 22.74
C ASP A 289 27.30 -6.04 21.65
N SER A 290 28.19 -6.86 21.10
CA SER A 290 29.03 -6.51 19.95
C SER A 290 28.24 -5.99 18.74
N GLN A 291 26.96 -6.38 18.59
CA GLN A 291 26.07 -5.94 17.51
C GLN A 291 25.68 -4.47 17.62
N LEU A 292 25.78 -3.84 18.81
CA LEU A 292 25.38 -2.44 19.03
C LEU A 292 26.56 -1.46 18.96
N THR A 293 27.79 -1.95 18.86
CA THR A 293 29.02 -1.13 18.92
C THR A 293 29.18 -0.16 17.75
N HIS A 294 28.48 -0.38 16.63
CA HIS A 294 28.52 0.47 15.43
C HIS A 294 27.57 1.68 15.49
N ILE A 295 26.61 1.70 16.42
CA ILE A 295 25.57 2.73 16.50
C ILE A 295 26.14 4.16 16.64
N PRO A 296 27.18 4.43 17.47
CA PRO A 296 27.80 5.74 17.55
C PRO A 296 28.31 6.28 16.20
N ALA A 297 28.94 5.42 15.39
CA ALA A 297 29.43 5.81 14.08
C ALA A 297 28.28 6.14 13.12
N CYS A 298 27.20 5.35 13.16
CA CYS A 298 26.00 5.63 12.37
C CYS A 298 25.32 6.93 12.78
N VAL A 299 25.20 7.19 14.07
CA VAL A 299 24.56 8.42 14.61
C VAL A 299 25.38 9.65 14.28
N THR A 300 26.71 9.60 14.43
CA THR A 300 27.61 10.70 14.04
C THR A 300 27.53 10.95 12.53
N GLY A 301 27.48 9.90 11.72
CA GLY A 301 27.27 10.02 10.27
C GLY A 301 25.91 10.60 9.91
N LEU A 302 24.85 10.19 10.62
CA LEU A 302 23.49 10.73 10.43
C LEU A 302 23.44 12.23 10.71
N ASP A 303 24.08 12.67 11.78
CA ASP A 303 24.17 14.08 12.18
C ASP A 303 24.90 14.93 11.13
N ALA A 304 26.02 14.43 10.61
CA ALA A 304 26.74 15.07 9.52
C ALA A 304 25.90 15.17 8.24
N VAL A 305 25.15 14.12 7.90
CA VAL A 305 24.24 14.14 6.73
C VAL A 305 23.06 15.07 6.95
N ALA A 306 22.47 15.13 8.15
CA ALA A 306 21.40 16.06 8.48
C ALA A 306 21.86 17.52 8.34
N THR A 307 23.02 17.85 8.92
CA THR A 307 23.65 19.17 8.82
C THR A 307 23.95 19.56 7.37
N MET A 308 24.47 18.61 6.59
CA MET A 308 24.74 18.83 5.17
C MET A 308 23.45 19.05 4.37
N ILE A 309 22.39 18.28 4.62
CA ILE A 309 21.09 18.49 3.97
C ILE A 309 20.54 19.88 4.31
N GLU A 310 20.58 20.31 5.58
CA GLU A 310 20.17 21.66 5.96
C GLU A 310 20.96 22.74 5.23
N SER A 311 22.29 22.62 5.18
CA SER A 311 23.14 23.54 4.42
C SER A 311 22.77 23.57 2.94
N GLU A 312 22.55 22.42 2.30
CA GLU A 312 22.17 22.34 0.89
C GLU A 312 20.75 22.85 0.63
N LEU A 313 19.82 22.70 1.58
CA LEU A 313 18.48 23.26 1.47
C LEU A 313 18.50 24.80 1.45
N THR A 314 19.39 25.44 2.20
CA THR A 314 19.51 26.91 2.15
C THR A 314 20.00 27.44 0.80
N THR A 315 20.78 26.65 0.06
CA THR A 315 21.38 27.06 -1.22
C THR A 315 20.57 26.61 -2.44
N ARG A 316 19.96 25.42 -2.36
CA ARG A 316 19.28 24.76 -3.50
C ARG A 316 17.77 24.67 -3.34
N GLY A 317 17.25 24.83 -2.12
CA GLY A 317 15.84 24.57 -1.80
C GLY A 317 15.39 23.17 -2.23
N ASP A 318 14.15 23.07 -2.70
CA ASP A 318 13.53 21.79 -3.09
C ASP A 318 14.21 21.11 -4.31
N ALA A 319 15.10 21.80 -5.02
CA ALA A 319 15.88 21.18 -6.10
C ALA A 319 16.84 20.11 -5.57
N LEU A 320 17.25 20.18 -4.30
CA LEU A 320 18.06 19.16 -3.64
C LEU A 320 17.41 17.77 -3.72
N TRP A 321 16.10 17.68 -3.47
CA TRP A 321 15.37 16.41 -3.45
C TRP A 321 15.31 15.72 -4.82
N LYS A 322 15.62 16.44 -5.90
CA LYS A 322 15.72 15.88 -7.27
C LYS A 322 17.12 15.35 -7.59
N ASP A 323 18.13 15.65 -6.78
CA ASP A 323 19.49 15.14 -6.93
C ASP A 323 19.67 13.87 -6.09
N GLU A 324 18.98 12.84 -6.55
CA GLU A 324 18.91 11.54 -5.90
C GLU A 324 20.31 10.92 -5.75
N ILE A 325 21.18 11.10 -6.75
CA ILE A 325 22.56 10.58 -6.73
C ILE A 325 23.38 11.26 -5.64
N PHE A 326 23.32 12.59 -5.53
CA PHE A 326 24.04 13.33 -4.49
C PHE A 326 23.63 12.89 -3.07
N LEU A 327 22.33 12.77 -2.82
CA LEU A 327 21.80 12.32 -1.52
C LEU A 327 22.14 10.85 -1.26
N GLY A 328 21.95 9.98 -2.26
CA GLY A 328 22.18 8.55 -2.14
C GLY A 328 23.63 8.20 -1.86
N LEU A 329 24.61 8.92 -2.44
CA LEU A 329 26.04 8.72 -2.16
C LEU A 329 26.43 9.00 -0.70
N ARG A 330 25.59 9.72 0.06
CA ARG A 330 25.85 10.08 1.46
C ARG A 330 24.99 9.28 2.44
N ILE A 331 23.76 8.96 2.05
CA ILE A 331 22.80 8.20 2.88
C ILE A 331 23.03 6.68 2.77
N ASN A 332 23.28 6.15 1.57
CA ASN A 332 23.42 4.70 1.37
C ASN A 332 24.61 4.10 2.14
N PRO A 333 25.77 4.78 2.32
CA PRO A 333 26.83 4.31 3.21
C PRO A 333 26.39 4.09 4.67
N LEU A 334 25.53 4.97 5.21
CA LEU A 334 24.99 4.82 6.57
C LEU A 334 24.10 3.59 6.68
N ALA A 335 23.22 3.38 5.69
CA ALA A 335 22.42 2.17 5.60
C ALA A 335 23.30 0.92 5.48
N HIS A 336 24.31 0.95 4.61
CA HIS A 336 25.25 -0.16 4.47
C HIS A 336 25.93 -0.53 5.80
N LEU A 337 26.38 0.47 6.57
CA LEU A 337 26.98 0.28 7.89
C LEU A 337 25.99 -0.31 8.92
N LEU A 338 24.75 0.19 8.97
CA LEU A 338 23.70 -0.26 9.90
C LEU A 338 23.30 -1.74 9.72
N PHE A 339 23.38 -2.24 8.49
CA PHE A 339 23.02 -3.62 8.16
C PHE A 339 24.23 -4.54 8.07
N TYR A 340 25.45 -4.01 8.10
CA TYR A 340 26.67 -4.83 8.14
C TYR A 340 26.72 -5.72 9.39
N TYR A 341 26.18 -5.23 10.51
CA TYR A 341 26.06 -5.93 11.79
C TYR A 341 24.59 -6.28 12.06
N PRO A 342 24.10 -7.47 11.66
CA PRO A 342 22.70 -7.82 11.84
C PRO A 342 22.36 -7.98 13.33
N ILE A 343 21.24 -7.40 13.76
CA ILE A 343 20.69 -7.59 15.10
C ILE A 343 19.83 -8.86 15.11
N ARG A 344 20.19 -9.84 15.95
CA ARG A 344 19.44 -11.10 16.05
C ARG A 344 18.35 -11.09 17.14
N SER A 345 18.45 -10.20 18.11
CA SER A 345 17.51 -10.07 19.21
C SER A 345 17.02 -8.63 19.33
N THR A 346 15.72 -8.43 19.42
CA THR A 346 15.10 -7.11 19.70
C THR A 346 14.81 -6.91 21.19
N ARG A 347 14.94 -7.97 21.99
CA ARG A 347 14.72 -7.92 23.44
C ARG A 347 16.04 -7.94 24.17
N PHE A 348 16.41 -6.77 24.68
CA PHE A 348 17.57 -6.57 25.53
C PHE A 348 17.14 -6.46 26.99
N SER A 349 17.94 -7.00 27.90
CA SER A 349 17.69 -6.91 29.35
C SER A 349 18.22 -5.60 29.94
N LEU A 350 19.27 -5.02 29.34
CA LEU A 350 19.84 -3.76 29.78
C LEU A 350 19.07 -2.59 29.15
N PRO A 351 18.62 -1.59 29.94
CA PRO A 351 17.94 -0.41 29.40
C PRO A 351 18.75 0.33 28.34
N LEU A 352 20.08 0.43 28.52
CA LEU A 352 20.97 1.05 27.54
C LEU A 352 20.91 0.34 26.19
N ASP A 353 21.04 -0.99 26.18
CA ASP A 353 21.00 -1.79 24.95
C ASP A 353 19.64 -1.65 24.24
N GLN A 354 18.55 -1.58 25.01
CA GLN A 354 17.21 -1.34 24.46
C GLN A 354 17.12 0.05 23.82
N THR A 355 17.64 1.09 24.47
CA THR A 355 17.71 2.45 23.91
C THR A 355 18.56 2.48 22.64
N LEU A 356 19.71 1.80 22.60
CA LEU A 356 20.56 1.72 21.40
C LEU A 356 19.86 1.01 20.23
N ALA A 357 19.10 -0.05 20.52
CA ALA A 357 18.27 -0.73 19.53
C ALA A 357 17.15 0.19 19.00
N SER A 358 16.50 0.98 19.87
CA SER A 358 15.53 2.01 19.45
C SER A 358 16.18 3.09 18.59
N ILE A 359 17.38 3.55 18.95
CA ILE A 359 18.15 4.50 18.15
C ILE A 359 18.43 3.91 16.76
N ARG A 360 18.86 2.65 16.66
CA ARG A 360 19.07 1.98 15.37
C ARG A 360 17.81 2.02 14.50
N LEU A 361 16.66 1.60 15.04
CA LEU A 361 15.38 1.64 14.33
C LEU A 361 15.03 3.08 13.92
N GLY A 362 15.29 4.06 14.79
CA GLY A 362 15.14 5.48 14.50
C GLY A 362 15.96 5.93 13.31
N VAL A 363 17.25 5.58 13.28
CA VAL A 363 18.15 5.89 12.15
C VAL A 363 17.63 5.25 10.86
N ILE A 364 17.14 4.01 10.91
CA ILE A 364 16.53 3.35 9.74
C ILE A 364 15.28 4.10 9.25
N VAL A 365 14.38 4.47 10.17
CA VAL A 365 13.17 5.26 9.83
C VAL A 365 13.55 6.61 9.23
N TRP A 366 14.57 7.28 9.78
CA TRP A 366 15.11 8.53 9.25
C TRP A 366 15.62 8.36 7.82
N ILE A 367 16.44 7.34 7.58
CA ILE A 367 17.00 7.03 6.26
C ILE A 367 15.88 6.76 5.26
N ILE A 368 14.91 5.92 5.62
CA ILE A 368 13.76 5.62 4.76
C ILE A 368 12.98 6.89 4.46
N TRP A 369 12.75 7.75 5.45
CA TRP A 369 12.01 8.99 5.26
C TRP A 369 12.72 9.94 4.28
N VAL A 370 14.03 10.16 4.42
CA VAL A 370 14.81 10.95 3.47
C VAL A 370 14.81 10.32 2.08
N LYS A 371 14.99 8.99 1.99
CA LYS A 371 14.92 8.29 0.70
C LYS A 371 13.56 8.45 0.03
N ARG A 372 12.46 8.53 0.78
CA ARG A 372 11.13 8.84 0.23
C ARG A 372 11.04 10.28 -0.29
N MET A 373 11.59 11.25 0.44
CA MET A 373 11.62 12.65 -0.01
C MET A 373 12.31 12.81 -1.36
N CYS A 374 13.37 12.04 -1.63
CA CYS A 374 14.03 11.97 -2.93
C CYS A 374 13.58 10.78 -3.80
N ARG A 375 12.39 10.21 -3.56
CA ARG A 375 11.77 9.15 -4.37
C ARG A 375 12.61 7.89 -4.61
N SER A 376 13.60 7.64 -3.77
CA SER A 376 14.55 6.53 -3.89
C SER A 376 14.23 5.32 -3.01
N TRP A 377 12.97 5.19 -2.59
CA TRP A 377 12.50 4.09 -1.75
C TRP A 377 11.17 3.51 -2.26
N PRO A 378 11.13 2.22 -2.62
CA PRO A 378 9.89 1.56 -3.07
C PRO A 378 9.02 1.04 -1.91
N GLY A 379 9.54 0.97 -0.68
CA GLY A 379 8.80 0.38 0.45
C GLY A 379 7.89 1.37 1.21
N SER A 380 7.23 0.83 2.23
CA SER A 380 6.53 1.62 3.25
C SER A 380 7.44 1.84 4.48
N PRO A 381 7.45 3.04 5.10
CA PRO A 381 8.15 3.24 6.37
C PRO A 381 7.56 2.41 7.52
N MET A 382 6.35 1.87 7.35
CA MET A 382 5.69 1.00 8.33
C MET A 382 6.42 -0.33 8.57
N ALA A 383 7.46 -0.65 7.80
CA ALA A 383 8.29 -1.82 8.07
C ALA A 383 9.00 -1.76 9.44
N TYR A 384 9.33 -0.56 9.94
CA TYR A 384 10.11 -0.38 11.18
C TYR A 384 9.40 0.45 12.26
N VAL A 385 8.44 1.30 11.88
CA VAL A 385 7.73 2.18 12.82
C VAL A 385 6.99 1.40 13.93
N PRO A 386 6.24 0.33 13.66
CA PRO A 386 5.54 -0.43 14.71
C PRO A 386 6.49 -1.01 15.75
N GLU A 387 7.63 -1.56 15.31
CA GLU A 387 8.65 -2.13 16.21
C GLU A 387 9.31 -1.06 17.07
N LEU A 388 9.61 0.11 16.49
CA LEU A 388 10.14 1.24 17.25
C LEU A 388 9.13 1.74 18.30
N LEU A 389 7.85 1.89 17.93
CA LEU A 389 6.80 2.30 18.86
C LEU A 389 6.59 1.28 20.00
N ASP A 390 6.62 -0.02 19.70
CA ASP A 390 6.54 -1.08 20.71
C ASP A 390 7.71 -0.99 21.71
N SER A 391 8.93 -0.82 21.19
CA SER A 391 10.14 -0.66 22.02
C SER A 391 10.09 0.58 22.91
N LEU A 392 9.65 1.73 22.38
CA LEU A 392 9.50 2.99 23.13
C LEU A 392 8.41 2.89 24.22
N SER A 393 7.30 2.20 23.91
CA SER A 393 6.21 1.98 24.87
C SER A 393 6.61 1.06 26.03
N THR A 394 7.41 0.03 25.74
CA THR A 394 7.97 -0.89 26.74
C THR A 394 8.93 -0.17 27.68
N GLN A 395 9.81 0.70 27.14
CA GLN A 395 10.72 1.54 27.95
C GLN A 395 9.95 2.49 28.88
N SER A 396 8.88 3.10 28.37
CA SER A 396 8.04 4.03 29.15
C SER A 396 7.28 3.33 30.29
N SER A 397 6.96 2.04 30.14
CA SER A 397 6.16 1.27 31.12
C SER A 397 6.99 0.62 32.22
N THR A 398 8.27 0.33 31.97
CA THR A 398 9.11 -0.48 32.86
C THR A 398 10.00 0.35 33.79
N ALA A 399 10.29 1.60 33.44
CA ALA A 399 11.28 2.39 34.14
C ALA A 399 10.64 3.37 35.14
N SER A 400 10.94 3.21 36.42
CA SER A 400 10.45 4.09 37.50
C SER A 400 11.17 5.45 37.56
N ASN A 401 12.38 5.56 37.01
CA ASN A 401 13.19 6.78 36.94
C ASN A 401 14.03 6.77 35.65
N VAL A 402 13.43 7.12 34.51
CA VAL A 402 14.15 7.26 33.23
C VAL A 402 15.00 8.53 33.27
N SER A 403 16.27 8.45 32.87
CA SER A 403 17.11 9.65 32.76
C SER A 403 16.59 10.62 31.69
N ASP A 404 16.77 11.92 31.91
CA ASP A 404 16.41 12.98 30.94
C ASP A 404 17.05 12.77 29.57
N ASP A 405 18.21 12.10 29.51
CA ASP A 405 18.88 11.77 28.24
C ASP A 405 18.09 10.79 27.41
N ILE A 406 17.63 9.71 28.04
CA ILE A 406 16.81 8.68 27.39
C ILE A 406 15.44 9.27 27.02
N LEU A 407 14.84 10.09 27.88
CA LEU A 407 13.58 10.79 27.58
C LEU A 407 13.72 11.72 26.37
N SER A 408 14.84 12.45 26.26
CA SER A 408 15.11 13.34 25.13
C SER A 408 15.26 12.56 23.82
N VAL A 409 15.96 11.43 23.84
CA VAL A 409 16.06 10.53 22.67
C VAL A 409 14.71 9.91 22.32
N ASN A 410 13.96 9.44 23.32
CA ASN A 410 12.63 8.86 23.11
C ASN A 410 11.65 9.88 22.53
N LEU A 411 11.73 11.15 22.95
CA LEU A 411 10.95 12.23 22.35
C LEU A 411 11.28 12.40 20.87
N TRP A 412 12.57 12.51 20.51
CA TRP A 412 13.01 12.61 19.11
C TRP A 412 12.54 11.43 18.26
N LEU A 413 12.71 10.20 18.75
CA LEU A 413 12.28 8.98 18.06
C LEU A 413 10.75 8.92 17.91
N SER A 414 10.00 9.34 18.93
CA SER A 414 8.53 9.39 18.87
C SER A 414 8.03 10.41 17.86
N VAL A 415 8.66 11.59 17.78
CA VAL A 415 8.36 12.61 16.77
C VAL A 415 8.67 12.07 15.37
N LEU A 416 9.80 11.39 15.18
CA LEU A 416 10.16 10.75 13.92
C LEU A 416 9.13 9.69 13.48
N CYS A 417 8.66 8.83 14.41
CA CYS A 417 7.56 7.91 14.15
C CYS A 417 6.28 8.64 13.74
N GLY A 418 5.96 9.76 14.39
CA GLY A 418 4.82 10.60 14.06
C GLY A 418 4.87 11.16 12.63
N VAL A 419 6.06 11.61 12.19
CA VAL A 419 6.32 12.08 10.81
C VAL A 419 6.18 10.94 9.81
N ALA A 420 6.75 9.77 10.12
CA ALA A 420 6.76 8.61 9.24
C ALA A 420 5.41 7.86 9.16
N SER A 421 4.39 8.28 9.93
CA SER A 421 3.10 7.58 10.05
C SER A 421 1.91 8.25 9.34
N CYS A 422 1.00 7.43 8.80
CA CYS A 422 -0.17 7.93 8.06
C CYS A 422 -1.11 8.73 8.95
N ARG A 423 -1.75 9.75 8.38
CA ARG A 423 -2.80 10.49 9.06
C ARG A 423 -3.91 9.54 9.51
N GLY A 424 -4.29 9.64 10.79
CA GLY A 424 -5.31 8.79 11.39
C GLY A 424 -4.93 7.32 11.61
N SER A 425 -3.68 6.92 11.34
CA SER A 425 -3.19 5.57 11.64
C SER A 425 -3.07 5.32 13.14
N ARG A 426 -3.08 4.05 13.55
CA ARG A 426 -2.89 3.66 14.95
C ARG A 426 -1.48 4.04 15.41
N GLU A 427 -0.51 3.87 14.54
CA GLU A 427 0.91 4.15 14.74
C GLU A 427 1.10 5.65 15.01
N ARG A 428 0.46 6.52 14.21
CA ARG A 428 0.48 7.96 14.45
C ARG A 428 -0.14 8.33 15.80
N LYS A 429 -1.27 7.73 16.18
CA LYS A 429 -1.88 7.96 17.50
C LYS A 429 -0.97 7.51 18.64
N ALA A 430 -0.32 6.35 18.50
CA ALA A 430 0.63 5.84 19.49
C ALA A 430 1.86 6.75 19.62
N ALA A 431 2.40 7.25 18.50
CA ALA A 431 3.49 8.22 18.50
C ALA A 431 3.10 9.49 19.26
N VAL A 432 1.89 10.03 19.04
CA VAL A 432 1.38 11.20 19.78
C VAL A 432 1.32 10.96 21.29
N CYS A 433 0.82 9.80 21.72
CA CYS A 433 0.78 9.46 23.14
C CYS A 433 2.19 9.44 23.75
N LEU A 434 3.17 8.87 23.03
CA LEU A 434 4.56 8.84 23.49
C LEU A 434 5.21 10.23 23.50
N ILE A 435 4.93 11.08 22.50
CA ILE A 435 5.37 12.48 22.48
C ILE A 435 4.86 13.22 23.71
N ALA A 436 3.55 13.15 23.98
CA ALA A 436 2.93 13.82 25.12
C ALA A 436 3.49 13.31 26.45
N TYR A 437 3.67 11.99 26.59
CA TYR A 437 4.29 11.38 27.76
C TYR A 437 5.72 11.90 27.99
N ASN A 438 6.60 11.84 26.99
CA ASN A 438 7.99 12.28 27.14
C ASN A 438 8.11 13.79 27.40
N MET A 439 7.30 14.62 26.75
CA MET A 439 7.23 16.06 27.04
C MET A 439 6.82 16.33 28.48
N GLN A 440 5.83 15.60 29.01
CA GLN A 440 5.42 15.73 30.40
C GLN A 440 6.55 15.36 31.37
N GLN A 441 7.26 14.25 31.11
CA GLN A 441 8.38 13.82 31.96
C GLN A 441 9.55 14.82 31.93
N LEU A 442 9.81 15.44 30.78
CA LEU A 442 10.80 16.50 30.60
C LEU A 442 10.33 17.89 31.08
N ASN A 443 9.13 17.99 31.67
CA ASN A 443 8.50 19.24 32.09
C ASN A 443 8.37 20.29 30.97
N ASN A 444 8.26 19.86 29.71
CA ASN A 444 7.97 20.76 28.59
C ASN A 444 6.47 21.09 28.59
N LYS A 445 6.13 22.37 28.71
CA LYS A 445 4.74 22.84 28.78
C LYS A 445 4.19 23.14 27.40
N GLU A 446 5.05 23.55 26.47
CA GLU A 446 4.66 23.91 25.12
C GLU A 446 5.34 23.02 24.07
N TRP A 447 4.66 22.84 22.93
CA TRP A 447 5.20 22.12 21.78
C TRP A 447 6.55 22.67 21.33
N ASN A 448 6.70 23.99 21.31
CA ASN A 448 7.94 24.64 20.91
C ASN A 448 9.10 24.29 21.86
N GLU A 449 8.84 24.20 23.17
CA GLU A 449 9.86 23.80 24.15
C GLU A 449 10.34 22.37 23.92
N GLY A 450 9.41 21.42 23.73
CA GLY A 450 9.76 20.03 23.41
C GLY A 450 10.55 19.91 22.11
N MET A 451 10.13 20.64 21.08
CA MET A 451 10.81 20.62 19.78
C MET A 451 12.18 21.31 19.78
N MET A 452 12.51 22.19 20.73
CA MET A 452 13.87 22.76 20.82
C MET A 452 14.93 21.67 21.03
N GLY A 453 14.61 20.63 21.81
CA GLY A 453 15.50 19.48 22.00
C GLY A 453 15.55 18.58 20.77
N VAL A 454 14.38 18.31 20.17
CA VAL A 454 14.26 17.48 18.96
C VAL A 454 15.02 18.05 17.78
N ARG A 455 14.95 19.38 17.56
CA ARG A 455 15.65 20.07 16.47
C ARG A 455 17.17 20.10 16.60
N LYS A 456 17.71 19.80 17.80
CA LYS A 456 19.16 19.64 18.01
C LYS A 456 19.62 18.24 17.63
N MET A 457 18.75 17.23 17.72
CA MET A 457 19.05 15.87 17.26
C MET A 457 19.24 15.87 15.74
N PRO A 458 19.77 14.79 15.13
CA PRO A 458 19.86 14.65 13.67
C PRO A 458 18.48 14.82 13.01
N TRP A 459 18.18 16.05 12.62
CA TRP A 459 16.85 16.52 12.24
C TRP A 459 16.97 17.43 11.04
N ILE A 460 15.95 17.39 10.18
CA ILE A 460 15.85 18.24 8.99
C ILE A 460 14.54 19.00 9.12
N SER A 461 14.59 20.33 8.98
CA SER A 461 13.47 21.27 9.00
C SER A 461 12.31 20.83 8.10
N SER A 462 12.61 20.21 6.95
CA SER A 462 11.62 19.66 6.02
C SER A 462 10.76 18.54 6.62
N PHE A 463 11.15 17.93 7.75
CA PHE A 463 10.33 16.95 8.46
C PHE A 463 9.17 17.60 9.22
N GLU A 464 9.21 18.91 9.44
CA GLU A 464 8.19 19.63 10.21
C GLU A 464 6.91 19.91 9.41
N ALA A 465 6.95 19.95 8.07
CA ALA A 465 5.76 20.19 7.27
C ALA A 465 4.64 19.13 7.52
N PRO A 466 4.93 17.81 7.56
CA PRO A 466 3.98 16.78 8.01
C PRO A 466 3.52 16.90 9.48
N LEU A 467 4.31 17.60 10.31
CA LEU A 467 4.02 17.86 11.73
C LEU A 467 3.17 19.13 11.94
N ALA A 468 3.21 20.13 11.05
CA ALA A 468 2.46 21.38 11.24
C ALA A 468 0.94 21.14 11.36
N GLU A 469 0.42 20.18 10.62
CA GLU A 469 -0.98 19.74 10.74
C GLU A 469 -1.24 18.90 12.01
N HIS A 470 -0.18 18.33 12.59
CA HIS A 470 -0.15 17.60 13.86
C HIS A 470 -0.30 18.55 15.05
N ILE A 471 0.35 19.71 14.99
CA ILE A 471 0.28 20.78 16.00
C ILE A 471 -1.18 21.19 16.22
N ALA A 472 -1.98 21.26 15.16
CA ALA A 472 -3.41 21.54 15.27
C ALA A 472 -4.13 20.50 16.16
N SER A 473 -3.76 19.21 16.12
CA SER A 473 -4.35 18.20 17.01
C SER A 473 -3.80 18.24 18.45
N ILE A 474 -2.51 18.57 18.61
CA ILE A 474 -1.85 18.59 19.93
C ILE A 474 -2.19 19.86 20.72
N LEU A 475 -2.29 21.03 20.07
CA LEU A 475 -2.55 22.31 20.75
C LEU A 475 -4.04 22.55 21.06
N HIS A 476 -4.98 22.05 20.25
CA HIS A 476 -6.40 22.18 20.58
C HIS A 476 -6.80 21.32 21.79
N GLY A 477 -6.08 20.22 22.02
CA GLY A 477 -6.13 19.54 23.30
C GLY A 477 -5.12 20.16 24.26
N ARG A 478 -5.55 20.97 25.23
CA ARG A 478 -4.78 21.09 26.48
C ARG A 478 -4.37 19.68 26.88
N ILE A 479 -3.07 19.41 26.95
CA ILE A 479 -2.51 18.10 27.30
C ILE A 479 -3.08 17.70 28.66
N THR A 480 -4.22 17.01 28.62
CA THR A 480 -4.88 16.44 29.78
C THR A 480 -4.69 14.95 29.55
N ILE A 481 -3.51 14.46 29.94
CA ILE A 481 -3.15 13.06 29.85
C ILE A 481 -4.08 12.32 30.82
N PHE A 482 -5.20 11.83 30.32
CA PHE A 482 -5.87 10.72 30.96
C PHE A 482 -4.95 9.53 30.78
N VAL A 483 -4.19 9.21 31.83
CA VAL A 483 -3.69 7.85 32.01
C VAL A 483 -4.93 6.98 31.97
N ALA A 484 -5.18 6.37 30.81
CA ALA A 484 -6.25 5.42 30.64
C ALA A 484 -5.90 4.20 31.50
N LYS A 485 -6.24 4.29 32.79
CA LYS A 485 -6.55 3.10 33.57
C LYS A 485 -7.64 2.42 32.77
N THR A 486 -7.30 1.26 32.21
CA THR A 486 -8.26 0.35 31.60
C THR A 486 -9.21 -0.15 32.69
N SER A 487 -10.17 0.68 33.09
CA SER A 487 -11.34 0.22 33.81
C SER A 487 -12.36 -0.17 32.76
N THR A 488 -12.43 -1.48 32.50
CA THR A 488 -13.52 -2.11 31.77
C THR A 488 -14.83 -1.93 32.57
N SER A 489 -15.51 -0.79 32.43
CA SER A 489 -16.89 -0.67 32.92
C SER A 489 -17.84 -1.12 31.81
N THR A 490 -18.56 -2.21 32.05
CA THR A 490 -19.43 -2.93 31.12
C THR A 490 -20.82 -2.33 30.93
N ASP A 491 -21.09 -1.11 31.40
CA ASP A 491 -22.48 -0.65 31.56
C ASP A 491 -23.03 0.28 30.48
N ASN A 492 -22.24 0.68 29.47
CA ASN A 492 -22.81 1.44 28.36
C ASN A 492 -23.34 0.49 27.26
N PRO A 493 -24.64 0.53 26.93
CA PRO A 493 -25.21 -0.33 25.89
C PRO A 493 -24.54 -0.04 24.55
N LYS A 494 -24.12 -1.11 23.86
CA LYS A 494 -23.38 -0.98 22.61
C LYS A 494 -24.35 -0.62 21.48
N VAL A 495 -24.04 0.42 20.72
CA VAL A 495 -24.85 0.84 19.58
C VAL A 495 -24.36 0.12 18.31
N ILE A 496 -25.25 -0.49 17.53
CA ILE A 496 -24.94 -0.99 16.19
C ILE A 496 -25.76 -0.25 15.14
N VAL A 497 -25.12 0.19 14.07
CA VAL A 497 -25.80 0.81 12.93
C VAL A 497 -26.04 -0.23 11.85
N VAL A 498 -27.28 -0.35 11.39
CA VAL A 498 -27.65 -1.27 10.30
C VAL A 498 -28.10 -0.45 9.11
N LEU A 499 -27.26 -0.36 8.07
CA LEU A 499 -27.65 0.29 6.81
C LEU A 499 -28.52 -0.65 5.97
N GLY A 500 -29.51 -0.08 5.28
CA GLY A 500 -30.48 -0.87 4.52
C GLY A 500 -31.40 -1.68 5.43
N ALA A 501 -31.67 -1.19 6.64
CA ALA A 501 -32.40 -1.89 7.70
C ALA A 501 -33.82 -2.34 7.28
N THR A 502 -34.47 -1.62 6.35
CA THR A 502 -35.80 -1.98 5.84
C THR A 502 -35.78 -3.09 4.79
N GLY A 503 -34.60 -3.48 4.29
CA GLY A 503 -34.41 -4.56 3.32
C GLY A 503 -34.48 -5.95 3.94
N HIS A 504 -34.56 -6.98 3.10
CA HIS A 504 -34.67 -8.38 3.57
C HIS A 504 -33.52 -8.80 4.48
N GLN A 505 -32.27 -8.46 4.12
CA GLN A 505 -31.10 -8.78 4.94
C GLN A 505 -31.05 -7.89 6.19
N GLY A 506 -31.21 -6.57 6.04
CA GLY A 506 -31.16 -5.62 7.14
C GLY A 506 -32.18 -5.92 8.24
N ARG A 507 -33.42 -6.28 7.90
CA ARG A 507 -34.46 -6.65 8.88
C ARG A 507 -34.05 -7.87 9.72
N GLY A 508 -33.43 -8.88 9.10
CA GLY A 508 -32.94 -10.04 9.82
C GLY A 508 -31.85 -9.69 10.84
N VAL A 509 -30.95 -8.76 10.47
CA VAL A 509 -29.90 -8.26 11.37
C VAL A 509 -30.51 -7.43 12.52
N VAL A 510 -31.44 -6.51 12.21
CA VAL A 510 -32.12 -5.71 13.24
C VAL A 510 -32.77 -6.61 14.29
N ARG A 511 -33.59 -7.57 13.86
CA ARG A 511 -34.27 -8.50 14.78
C ARG A 511 -33.29 -9.30 15.62
N ALA A 512 -32.25 -9.85 14.99
CA ALA A 512 -31.25 -10.65 15.70
C ALA A 512 -30.51 -9.86 16.79
N PHE A 513 -30.23 -8.57 16.58
CA PHE A 513 -29.60 -7.73 17.61
C PHE A 513 -30.58 -7.29 18.69
N LEU A 514 -31.84 -6.96 18.34
CA LEU A 514 -32.87 -6.63 19.34
C LEU A 514 -33.17 -7.80 20.29
N ASP A 515 -33.17 -9.04 19.78
CA ASP A 515 -33.37 -10.25 20.59
C ASP A 515 -32.30 -10.43 21.68
N THR A 516 -31.10 -9.87 21.50
CA THR A 516 -30.02 -9.97 22.50
C THR A 516 -30.23 -9.07 23.73
N LYS A 517 -31.10 -8.06 23.63
CA LYS A 517 -31.36 -7.03 24.67
C LYS A 517 -30.15 -6.27 25.22
N SER A 518 -28.97 -6.42 24.63
CA SER A 518 -27.72 -5.78 25.07
C SER A 518 -27.21 -4.71 24.09
N TRP A 519 -27.92 -4.53 22.98
CA TRP A 519 -27.56 -3.63 21.90
C TRP A 519 -28.70 -2.65 21.62
N ILE A 520 -28.32 -1.38 21.41
CA ILE A 520 -29.18 -0.39 20.79
C ILE A 520 -28.96 -0.50 19.28
N VAL A 521 -30.03 -0.75 18.53
CA VAL A 521 -29.98 -0.89 17.08
C VAL A 521 -30.42 0.41 16.44
N ARG A 522 -29.48 1.07 15.74
CA ARG A 522 -29.77 2.24 14.92
C ARG A 522 -29.98 1.82 13.46
N ALA A 523 -31.24 1.70 13.07
CA ALA A 523 -31.68 1.28 11.74
C ALA A 523 -31.60 2.44 10.74
N GLY A 524 -30.60 2.42 9.86
CA GLY A 524 -30.42 3.41 8.80
C GLY A 524 -31.30 3.12 7.58
N THR A 525 -32.12 4.11 7.21
CA THR A 525 -32.98 4.09 6.01
C THR A 525 -32.94 5.44 5.31
N ARG A 526 -33.21 5.48 4.00
CA ARG A 526 -33.26 6.76 3.25
C ARG A 526 -34.39 7.67 3.74
N ASP A 527 -35.54 7.07 4.06
CA ASP A 527 -36.72 7.78 4.55
C ASP A 527 -37.29 7.05 5.79
N PRO A 528 -37.07 7.60 7.00
CA PRO A 528 -37.64 7.08 8.24
C PRO A 528 -39.17 7.06 8.27
N TYR A 529 -39.85 7.87 7.46
CA TYR A 529 -41.31 7.97 7.41
C TYR A 529 -41.94 7.05 6.36
N SER A 530 -41.13 6.36 5.55
CA SER A 530 -41.63 5.40 4.56
C SER A 530 -42.42 4.27 5.21
N GLU A 531 -43.42 3.73 4.50
CA GLU A 531 -44.27 2.63 5.01
C GLU A 531 -43.44 1.44 5.53
N LYS A 532 -42.32 1.11 4.88
CA LYS A 532 -41.44 0.01 5.29
C LYS A 532 -40.71 0.28 6.59
N ALA A 533 -40.30 1.53 6.83
CA ALA A 533 -39.63 1.97 8.04
C ALA A 533 -40.64 2.03 9.21
N GLN A 534 -41.81 2.63 8.97
CA GLN A 534 -42.89 2.68 9.96
C GLN A 534 -43.41 1.28 10.31
N LYS A 535 -43.49 0.38 9.33
CA LYS A 535 -43.79 -1.04 9.58
C LYS A 535 -42.69 -1.71 10.42
N LEU A 536 -41.41 -1.44 10.15
CA LEU A 536 -40.30 -2.00 10.94
C LEU A 536 -40.37 -1.51 12.39
N LEU A 537 -40.62 -0.21 12.60
CA LEU A 537 -40.80 0.36 13.93
C LEU A 537 -41.98 -0.31 14.63
N LYS A 538 -43.15 -0.39 14.00
CA LYS A 538 -44.34 -1.00 14.60
C LYS A 538 -44.18 -2.49 14.93
N GLU A 539 -43.42 -3.23 14.12
CA GLU A 539 -43.23 -4.68 14.29
C GLU A 539 -42.17 -5.04 15.33
N GLU A 540 -41.11 -4.22 15.47
CA GLU A 540 -39.93 -4.56 16.28
C GLU A 540 -39.74 -3.63 17.50
N GLN A 541 -40.54 -2.56 17.64
CA GLN A 541 -40.48 -1.70 18.82
C GLN A 541 -41.07 -2.43 20.02
N ASN A 542 -40.21 -2.74 20.98
CA ASN A 542 -40.56 -3.27 22.29
C ASN A 542 -40.45 -2.16 23.36
N ASP A 543 -41.01 -2.38 24.55
CA ASP A 543 -41.02 -1.40 25.66
C ASP A 543 -39.61 -0.84 26.01
N ASP A 544 -38.56 -1.64 25.78
CA ASP A 544 -37.17 -1.29 26.07
C ASP A 544 -36.59 -0.17 25.18
N SER A 545 -37.31 0.28 24.13
CA SER A 545 -36.90 1.37 23.22
C SER A 545 -35.49 1.21 22.60
N LEU A 546 -35.10 -0.04 22.31
CA LEU A 546 -33.78 -0.39 21.79
C LEU A 546 -33.61 -0.16 20.28
N LEU A 547 -34.66 0.20 19.55
CA LEU A 547 -34.64 0.47 18.11
C LEU A 547 -34.83 1.97 17.83
N ASP A 548 -33.87 2.55 17.10
CA ASP A 548 -33.90 3.92 16.62
C ASP A 548 -33.82 3.92 15.08
N ILE A 549 -34.72 4.62 14.40
CA ILE A 549 -34.73 4.69 12.93
C ILE A 549 -34.21 6.06 12.51
N VAL A 550 -33.09 6.07 11.79
CA VAL A 550 -32.41 7.29 11.37
C VAL A 550 -32.34 7.42 9.85
N ALA A 551 -32.36 8.67 9.37
CA ALA A 551 -32.13 8.98 7.98
C ALA A 551 -30.66 8.71 7.64
N THR A 552 -30.40 7.87 6.64
CA THR A 552 -29.05 7.57 6.16
C THR A 552 -29.05 7.20 4.69
N TYR A 553 -28.15 7.82 3.94
CA TYR A 553 -27.96 7.55 2.53
C TYR A 553 -26.46 7.40 2.20
N VAL A 554 -26.09 6.31 1.53
CA VAL A 554 -24.68 5.94 1.30
C VAL A 554 -23.92 6.90 0.36
N TYR A 555 -24.65 7.76 -0.35
CA TYR A 555 -24.10 8.82 -1.19
C TYR A 555 -24.15 10.20 -0.53
N ASP A 556 -24.66 10.30 0.70
CA ASP A 556 -24.67 11.50 1.53
C ASP A 556 -23.84 11.25 2.80
N ILE A 557 -22.59 11.70 2.77
CA ILE A 557 -21.62 11.46 3.85
C ILE A 557 -22.08 12.06 5.18
N GLU A 558 -22.77 13.19 5.18
CA GLU A 558 -23.21 13.83 6.44
C GLU A 558 -24.26 13.00 7.16
N THR A 559 -25.20 12.41 6.41
CA THR A 559 -26.20 11.50 7.00
C THR A 559 -25.54 10.26 7.60
N MET A 560 -24.50 9.73 6.96
CA MET A 560 -23.75 8.59 7.50
C MET A 560 -22.94 8.96 8.74
N LEU A 561 -22.30 10.13 8.76
CA LEU A 561 -21.58 10.60 9.95
C LEU A 561 -22.54 10.72 11.15
N LYS A 562 -23.69 11.37 10.97
CA LYS A 562 -24.73 11.46 12.02
C LYS A 562 -25.21 10.08 12.45
N ALA A 563 -25.45 9.18 11.51
CA ALA A 563 -25.88 7.81 11.82
C ALA A 563 -24.82 6.99 12.53
N PHE A 564 -23.52 7.21 12.28
CA PHE A 564 -22.42 6.44 12.88
C PHE A 564 -21.97 6.97 14.24
N ALA A 565 -22.59 8.05 14.71
CA ALA A 565 -22.27 8.69 15.98
C ALA A 565 -22.37 7.74 17.17
N GLY A 566 -21.24 7.48 17.85
CA GLY A 566 -21.17 6.59 19.01
C GLY A 566 -21.47 5.12 18.70
N ALA A 567 -21.51 4.73 17.42
CA ALA A 567 -21.77 3.34 17.03
C ALA A 567 -20.56 2.46 17.35
N TYR A 568 -20.75 1.32 18.00
CA TYR A 568 -19.73 0.28 18.19
C TYR A 568 -19.39 -0.46 16.89
N GLY A 569 -20.36 -0.59 15.98
CA GLY A 569 -20.18 -1.27 14.71
C GLY A 569 -21.21 -0.85 13.67
N VAL A 570 -20.89 -1.10 12.40
CA VAL A 570 -21.78 -0.84 11.27
C VAL A 570 -21.95 -2.13 10.47
N PHE A 571 -23.19 -2.55 10.27
CA PHE A 571 -23.56 -3.52 9.26
C PHE A 571 -24.01 -2.76 8.01
N ALA A 572 -23.37 -3.03 6.88
CA ALA A 572 -23.65 -2.35 5.63
C ALA A 572 -23.94 -3.34 4.50
N ILE A 573 -24.76 -2.90 3.55
CA ILE A 573 -25.04 -3.64 2.32
C ILE A 573 -24.81 -2.67 1.18
N ALA A 574 -23.97 -3.04 0.21
CA ALA A 574 -23.90 -2.34 -1.06
C ALA A 574 -25.01 -2.89 -1.97
N SER A 575 -25.80 -2.00 -2.56
CA SER A 575 -26.96 -2.38 -3.38
C SER A 575 -26.53 -2.40 -4.85
N GLU A 576 -26.89 -3.48 -5.56
CA GLU A 576 -26.73 -3.59 -7.02
C GLU A 576 -27.60 -2.57 -7.79
N SER A 577 -28.63 -2.02 -7.13
CA SER A 577 -29.52 -1.01 -7.70
C SER A 577 -29.13 0.40 -7.26
N HIS A 578 -29.10 1.33 -8.22
CA HIS A 578 -28.96 2.76 -7.97
C HIS A 578 -30.35 3.42 -7.88
N PRO A 579 -30.62 4.28 -6.87
CA PRO A 579 -31.92 4.95 -6.72
C PRO A 579 -32.36 5.78 -7.91
N ASP A 580 -31.40 6.54 -8.46
CA ASP A 580 -31.68 7.60 -9.44
C ASP A 580 -31.32 7.18 -10.87
N LYS A 581 -30.86 5.93 -11.07
CA LYS A 581 -30.33 5.47 -12.36
C LYS A 581 -30.66 4.01 -12.60
N GLU A 582 -31.26 3.71 -13.75
CA GLU A 582 -31.37 2.34 -14.23
C GLU A 582 -29.99 1.83 -14.66
N ILE A 583 -29.60 0.68 -14.11
CA ILE A 583 -28.34 0.03 -14.41
C ILE A 583 -28.46 -0.73 -15.75
N VAL A 584 -27.73 -0.28 -16.76
CA VAL A 584 -27.79 -0.87 -18.11
C VAL A 584 -26.45 -1.51 -18.50
N ARG A 585 -25.33 -0.91 -18.10
CA ARG A 585 -23.96 -1.34 -18.45
C ARG A 585 -23.15 -1.73 -17.22
N GLU A 586 -22.11 -2.53 -17.42
CA GLU A 586 -21.18 -2.94 -16.36
C GLU A 586 -20.54 -1.75 -15.65
N ASP A 587 -20.20 -0.68 -16.39
CA ASP A 587 -19.65 0.53 -15.80
C ASP A 587 -20.62 1.25 -14.86
N ASP A 588 -21.94 1.03 -15.00
CA ASP A 588 -22.93 1.60 -14.10
C ASP A 588 -22.86 0.95 -12.70
N MET A 589 -22.30 -0.26 -12.55
CA MET A 589 -22.08 -0.93 -11.25
C MET A 589 -21.02 -0.24 -10.38
N ARG A 590 -20.22 0.68 -10.95
CA ARG A 590 -19.17 1.37 -10.19
C ARG A 590 -19.71 2.12 -8.97
N HIS A 591 -20.98 2.52 -9.00
CA HIS A 591 -21.68 3.11 -7.85
C HIS A 591 -21.62 2.24 -6.59
N GLU A 592 -21.65 0.90 -6.72
CA GLU A 592 -21.55 -0.03 -5.59
C GLU A 592 -20.22 0.10 -4.86
N ILE A 593 -19.12 0.21 -5.62
CA ILE A 593 -17.77 0.43 -5.08
C ILE A 593 -17.69 1.80 -4.40
N ASP A 594 -18.28 2.82 -5.01
CA ASP A 594 -18.27 4.18 -4.45
C ASP A 594 -19.12 4.27 -3.17
N ALA A 595 -20.27 3.59 -3.11
CA ALA A 595 -21.04 3.42 -1.88
C ALA A 595 -20.24 2.71 -0.79
N GLY A 596 -19.57 1.59 -1.12
CA GLY A 596 -18.71 0.86 -0.19
C GLY A 596 -17.57 1.74 0.35
N ARG A 597 -16.93 2.53 -0.52
CA ARG A 597 -15.90 3.50 -0.12
C ARG A 597 -16.45 4.59 0.78
N ASN A 598 -17.61 5.15 0.47
CA ASN A 598 -18.27 6.17 1.27
C ASN A 598 -18.59 5.66 2.68
N ILE A 599 -19.09 4.42 2.80
CA ILE A 599 -19.34 3.77 4.11
C ILE A 599 -18.05 3.62 4.91
N VAL A 600 -17.00 3.06 4.29
CA VAL A 600 -15.70 2.89 4.95
C VAL A 600 -15.11 4.24 5.35
N PHE A 601 -15.26 5.25 4.49
CA PHE A 601 -14.81 6.61 4.75
C PHE A 601 -15.58 7.22 5.92
N ALA A 602 -16.91 7.16 5.95
CA ALA A 602 -17.70 7.69 7.05
C ALA A 602 -17.39 6.98 8.38
N ALA A 603 -17.25 5.64 8.36
CA ALA A 603 -16.86 4.87 9.53
C ALA A 603 -15.44 5.25 10.03
N LYS A 604 -14.53 5.62 9.12
CA LYS A 604 -13.18 6.10 9.44
C LYS A 604 -13.16 7.57 9.87
N ALA A 605 -13.92 8.44 9.21
CA ALA A 605 -14.00 9.86 9.50
C ALA A 605 -14.64 10.11 10.87
N TYR A 606 -15.60 9.30 11.30
CA TYR A 606 -16.08 9.35 12.68
C TYR A 606 -15.01 8.98 13.72
N ARG A 607 -13.99 8.18 13.35
CA ARG A 607 -12.79 7.97 14.22
C ARG A 607 -11.89 9.20 14.34
N LEU A 608 -12.16 10.28 13.59
CA LEU A 608 -11.34 11.49 13.52
C LEU A 608 -12.07 12.74 14.04
N GLY A 609 -13.40 12.72 14.18
CA GLY A 609 -14.21 13.94 14.14
C GLY A 609 -14.71 14.56 15.46
N GLN A 610 -14.62 13.91 16.62
CA GLN A 610 -15.13 14.54 17.86
C GLN A 610 -14.22 14.31 19.06
N ASP A 611 -13.67 15.42 19.52
CA ASP A 611 -13.32 15.70 20.91
C ASP A 611 -14.51 15.40 21.84
N LEU A 612 -14.19 15.14 23.11
CA LEU A 612 -15.10 14.95 24.26
C LEU A 612 -15.74 13.55 24.45
N ALA A 613 -15.19 12.88 25.46
CA ALA A 613 -15.90 12.21 26.56
C ALA A 613 -16.73 10.94 26.32
N GLU A 614 -17.09 10.54 25.09
CA GLU A 614 -17.93 9.35 24.89
C GLU A 614 -17.31 8.35 23.90
N SER A 615 -16.50 7.45 24.45
CA SER A 615 -15.89 6.32 23.73
C SER A 615 -16.95 5.35 23.20
N CYS A 616 -17.22 5.32 21.89
CA CYS A 616 -17.64 4.11 21.17
C CYS A 616 -17.25 4.22 19.68
N MET A 617 -16.16 3.53 19.31
CA MET A 617 -15.67 3.40 17.94
C MET A 617 -16.61 2.54 17.10
N ALA A 618 -16.89 2.93 15.84
CA ALA A 618 -17.32 1.94 14.86
C ALA A 618 -16.10 1.05 14.54
N ALA A 619 -15.89 0.03 15.36
CA ALA A 619 -14.69 -0.80 15.34
C ALA A 619 -14.63 -1.64 14.07
N SER A 620 -15.79 -1.98 13.50
CA SER A 620 -15.91 -2.90 12.37
C SER A 620 -17.04 -2.47 11.44
N VAL A 621 -16.77 -2.52 10.13
CA VAL A 621 -17.81 -2.49 9.09
C VAL A 621 -17.94 -3.90 8.55
N ALA A 622 -19.09 -4.53 8.73
CA ALA A 622 -19.41 -5.83 8.14
C ALA A 622 -20.27 -5.62 6.90
N PHE A 623 -19.84 -6.15 5.74
CA PHE A 623 -20.65 -6.14 4.52
C PHE A 623 -21.49 -7.41 4.44
N GLY A 624 -22.80 -7.27 4.27
CA GLY A 624 -23.69 -8.38 3.94
C GLY A 624 -23.33 -8.91 2.56
N ALA A 625 -23.05 -10.21 2.45
CA ALA A 625 -22.83 -10.84 1.16
C ALA A 625 -24.13 -10.82 0.35
N THR A 626 -24.18 -10.04 -0.73
CA THR A 626 -25.08 -10.33 -1.84
C THR A 626 -24.65 -11.68 -2.39
N ARG A 627 -25.57 -12.64 -2.51
CA ARG A 627 -25.26 -13.91 -3.17
C ARG A 627 -24.71 -13.55 -4.56
N PRO A 628 -23.52 -14.03 -4.96
CA PRO A 628 -23.08 -13.90 -6.33
C PRO A 628 -23.95 -14.85 -7.17
N MET A 629 -25.10 -14.39 -7.61
CA MET A 629 -26.01 -15.16 -8.47
C MET A 629 -26.28 -14.34 -9.72
N GLY A 630 -25.73 -14.83 -10.82
CA GLY A 630 -25.76 -14.17 -12.12
C GLY A 630 -27.14 -13.67 -12.55
N TYR A 631 -27.14 -12.44 -13.04
CA TYR A 631 -28.04 -11.88 -14.06
C TYR A 631 -29.41 -12.58 -14.19
N SER A 632 -30.36 -12.23 -13.33
CA SER A 632 -31.78 -12.53 -13.56
C SER A 632 -32.52 -11.24 -13.86
N ILE A 633 -32.69 -10.95 -15.15
CA ILE A 633 -33.53 -9.89 -15.68
C ILE A 633 -34.96 -10.09 -15.12
N ARG A 634 -35.47 -9.11 -14.37
CA ARG A 634 -36.85 -9.08 -13.87
C ARG A 634 -37.83 -9.30 -15.04
N ARG A 635 -38.54 -10.44 -15.02
CA ARG A 635 -39.81 -10.59 -15.74
C ARG A 635 -40.87 -9.77 -15.00
N THR A 636 -41.34 -8.71 -15.64
CA THR A 636 -42.58 -7.99 -15.31
C THR A 636 -43.73 -9.00 -15.34
N LEU A 637 -44.15 -9.50 -14.20
CA LEU A 637 -45.40 -10.26 -14.04
C LEU A 637 -46.45 -9.29 -13.52
N ASN A 638 -47.19 -8.72 -14.46
CA ASN A 638 -48.48 -8.12 -14.20
C ASN A 638 -49.42 -9.20 -13.67
N SER A 639 -50.12 -8.85 -12.59
CA SER A 639 -51.18 -9.62 -11.98
C SER A 639 -52.39 -9.75 -12.92
N THR A 640 -52.69 -10.97 -13.33
CA THR A 640 -54.03 -11.45 -13.71
C THR A 640 -54.13 -12.81 -13.00
N GLY A 641 -54.87 -12.99 -11.92
CA GLY A 641 -56.34 -12.99 -11.89
C GLY A 641 -56.85 -14.36 -12.35
N GLY A 642 -57.38 -15.17 -11.42
CA GLY A 642 -58.05 -16.47 -11.68
C GLY A 642 -57.16 -17.68 -11.33
N ASP A 643 -57.30 -18.33 -10.17
CA ASP A 643 -58.36 -19.24 -9.70
C ASP A 643 -58.18 -20.71 -10.15
N GLY A 644 -58.29 -21.63 -9.18
CA GLY A 644 -58.49 -23.08 -9.37
C GLY A 644 -57.25 -23.99 -9.45
N GLY A 645 -57.01 -24.80 -8.40
CA GLY A 645 -56.24 -26.06 -8.54
C GLY A 645 -55.52 -26.56 -7.29
N GLU A 646 -56.20 -27.43 -6.55
CA GLU A 646 -55.78 -28.18 -5.34
C GLU A 646 -54.51 -29.06 -5.43
N PRO A 647 -53.96 -29.52 -4.27
CA PRO A 647 -52.58 -29.99 -4.13
C PRO A 647 -52.41 -31.51 -4.29
N LYS A 648 -51.21 -31.95 -4.70
CA LYS A 648 -50.75 -33.34 -4.55
C LYS A 648 -49.46 -33.42 -3.72
N PRO A 649 -49.44 -34.17 -2.60
CA PRO A 649 -48.24 -34.48 -1.82
C PRO A 649 -47.60 -35.79 -2.31
N GLY A 650 -46.28 -35.91 -2.26
CA GLY A 650 -45.61 -37.16 -2.63
C GLY A 650 -44.08 -37.12 -2.61
N SER A 651 -43.54 -37.56 -1.47
CA SER A 651 -42.35 -38.43 -1.32
C SER A 651 -41.08 -38.17 -2.16
N GLY A 652 -39.97 -37.93 -1.46
CA GLY A 652 -38.64 -38.09 -2.06
C GLY A 652 -37.47 -37.54 -1.25
N LYS A 653 -37.34 -37.91 0.04
CA LYS A 653 -36.11 -37.67 0.80
C LYS A 653 -34.96 -38.49 0.19
N ARG A 654 -34.13 -37.89 -0.68
CA ARG A 654 -32.81 -38.44 -1.04
C ARG A 654 -31.78 -37.89 -0.06
N GLY A 655 -31.41 -38.73 0.91
CA GLY A 655 -30.28 -38.49 1.81
C GLY A 655 -28.97 -38.51 1.03
N TYR A 656 -28.15 -37.47 1.21
CA TYR A 656 -26.76 -37.47 0.80
C TYR A 656 -25.94 -38.17 1.89
N ARG A 657 -25.25 -39.25 1.51
CA ARG A 657 -24.22 -39.91 2.32
C ARG A 657 -23.05 -38.93 2.51
N MET A 658 -22.71 -38.66 3.76
CA MET A 658 -21.45 -38.05 4.16
C MET A 658 -20.35 -39.09 3.91
N ALA A 659 -19.37 -38.74 3.07
CA ALA A 659 -18.17 -39.56 2.90
C ALA A 659 -17.28 -39.36 4.13
N GLU A 660 -16.99 -40.47 4.82
CA GLU A 660 -15.97 -40.56 5.85
C GLU A 660 -14.59 -40.44 5.19
N GLU A 661 -13.98 -39.26 5.23
CA GLU A 661 -12.54 -39.14 5.01
C GLU A 661 -11.82 -39.14 6.36
N SER A 662 -11.03 -40.20 6.50
CA SER A 662 -10.18 -40.55 7.61
C SER A 662 -9.19 -39.47 7.98
N SER A 663 -9.05 -39.27 9.29
CA SER A 663 -7.95 -38.64 10.02
C SER A 663 -6.57 -38.72 9.34
N GLN A 664 -5.91 -37.58 9.17
CA GLN A 664 -4.47 -37.32 9.45
C GLN A 664 -4.07 -35.97 8.84
N ASP A 665 -4.26 -34.87 9.59
CA ASP A 665 -3.20 -33.88 9.89
C ASP A 665 -3.79 -32.67 10.66
N PRO A 666 -3.46 -32.49 11.94
CA PRO A 666 -3.80 -31.28 12.70
C PRO A 666 -2.58 -30.36 12.76
N ALA A 667 -2.44 -29.44 11.81
CA ALA A 667 -1.55 -28.28 11.96
C ALA A 667 -2.02 -27.12 11.08
N PHE A 668 -1.93 -25.91 11.62
CA PHE A 668 -2.31 -24.61 11.05
C PHE A 668 -3.79 -24.22 11.15
N ALA A 669 -4.20 -23.91 12.37
CA ALA A 669 -5.18 -22.88 12.67
C ALA A 669 -4.47 -21.59 13.09
N LYS A 670 -4.92 -20.46 12.53
CA LYS A 670 -4.70 -19.02 12.85
C LYS A 670 -4.03 -18.23 11.72
N GLY A 671 -4.84 -17.39 11.08
CA GLY A 671 -4.50 -16.40 10.07
C GLY A 671 -5.78 -15.84 9.49
#